data_AF-A0A6S7CB71-F1
#
_entry.id   AF-A0A6S7CB71-F1
#
_cell.length_a   1.000
_cell.length_b   1.000
_cell.length_c   1.000
_cell.angle_alpha   90.00
_cell.angle_beta   90.00
_cell.angle_gamma   90.00
#
_symmetry.space_group_name_H-M   'P 1'
#
loop_
_entity.id
_entity.type
_entity.pdbx_description
1 polymer ?
#
loop_
_entity_poly.entity_id
_entity_poly.type
_entity_poly.pdbx_seq_one_letter_code
_entity_poly.pdbx_strand_id
1 'polypeptide(L)'
;MTTRAFHATHIACAVAALGLSLSAHAQYRQNGIPCVDGLMDPAATSRDIQAYQGPTGCIGPLSDNRAAVLLPSSLEEIDRVPTDQSLRRHAWGFIDGNGKLVVPPQFELVGSFHHGLAAVRWKGKWGYIDARGRMAVPPRYDSVGDFVEAGLAVVTLDGQRQLIDRSGKAVGDALDASVENVILGEGRPAQLSVTYREEYRSPDGERRYAKDGLRVVSSFGKDLFIGIDNHGMYGLLDADWNWRVKPKFSDITRQKDAPLALGIGDEEVVLIDEQGALIGEGKRYQRLGRVGKAFWSAQLPTKGYALLDARGHSIATLTNEEANASDIYDNTLVYVSGDRLKAYVPGRPEALTLGSRDLKPEENEGGYLLLRDKAGNVAGLLTPKGVWLQGESAPPWLAQAGRLAVRQGKLWVSSQDGQLLNAIDADGRAVLQPEAVEAAQGSQLRDLPLDVPDGPLGVLGQGYCHCTEGGAGLLLADGSVATRKDWSEIVPLDGPRDDDTAQDDAEAEPLTADQLRFAAQSDAGMQLLDGRGKPMDLPLQQHIGAFRHGYALIYAKGETRLVDRAGKTYDLPDYFEAEVVAPGLVRYLKTAAEGDPWGLYDFIAGKEVSAPAFQYIGAFHDGRAIAALGKDKVGVIDPQGKWIVPPRHNDARRVNDKLWLMYQAGSKEEDYRRPAALFNREGRALTRFQPALEVSRDGSGAYLAYSQKNRWIIAPDASDALDLQDANYTPMGTWLAIRRADRHGYVDGQGRWQIAPGAVAGTPFQGTPPRALVSGEDGARLIDEHGKTVASLPAGDWYWPAGSAWLLRSDTDAEGNPVTVYTDTAGKTRMTLPGTATSFSEGQAAMVLPNGNMRAVNDKGVATGPTFDHIGPRRDGLAPVLVGDRYGYADGQGRLAITPVYLWASAFANQRAVVSTRDISMIVDERGTMVARVTMECGIRTLRGSYNQRLWPLSMPQRCRQ
;
A
#
# COMPACT_ATOMS: atom_id res chain seq x y z
N MET A 1 16.19 59.75 13.77
CA MET A 1 17.29 60.58 14.33
C MET A 1 17.86 59.78 15.50
N THR A 2 19.08 59.27 15.58
CA THR A 2 20.37 59.41 14.86
C THR A 2 21.18 58.18 15.34
N THR A 3 21.62 57.27 14.45
CA THR A 3 23.05 56.96 14.11
C THR A 3 24.02 56.92 15.30
N ARG A 4 24.92 55.95 15.53
CA ARG A 4 25.79 55.02 14.74
C ARG A 4 26.42 54.06 15.80
N ALA A 5 26.66 52.77 15.63
CA ALA A 5 27.42 51.98 14.65
C ALA A 5 28.75 51.41 15.21
N PHE A 6 28.94 50.11 14.97
CA PHE A 6 30.18 49.31 14.79
C PHE A 6 30.95 48.67 15.95
N HIS A 7 30.89 47.33 15.92
CA HIS A 7 31.97 46.36 15.73
C HIS A 7 32.24 45.30 16.82
N ALA A 8 32.35 44.08 16.29
CA ALA A 8 32.50 42.78 16.89
C ALA A 8 33.84 42.58 17.59
N THR A 9 33.87 41.67 18.58
CA THR A 9 34.88 40.62 18.70
C THR A 9 34.46 39.57 19.73
N HIS A 10 34.74 38.31 19.42
CA HIS A 10 34.60 37.12 20.28
C HIS A 10 35.26 37.31 21.66
N ILE A 11 34.69 36.69 22.70
CA ILE A 11 35.35 35.71 23.59
C ILE A 11 34.32 35.19 24.60
N ALA A 12 34.53 33.92 24.95
CA ALA A 12 33.76 33.01 25.77
C ALA A 12 33.40 33.50 27.19
N CYS A 13 32.55 32.67 27.83
CA CYS A 13 32.21 32.61 29.26
C CYS A 13 31.09 33.55 29.73
N ALA A 14 29.86 33.03 29.76
CA ALA A 14 28.93 33.19 30.89
C ALA A 14 27.62 32.40 30.67
N VAL A 15 27.64 31.08 30.87
CA VAL A 15 26.44 30.36 31.37
C VAL A 15 26.92 29.30 32.36
N ALA A 16 27.31 29.77 33.54
CA ALA A 16 27.52 28.94 34.72
C ALA A 16 26.78 29.59 35.89
N ALA A 17 25.46 29.72 35.74
CA ALA A 17 24.56 30.10 36.83
C ALA A 17 23.13 29.78 36.39
N LEU A 18 22.76 28.51 36.46
CA LEU A 18 21.42 27.98 36.69
C LEU A 18 21.57 26.44 36.68
N GLY A 19 22.23 25.93 37.73
CA GLY A 19 22.23 24.51 38.04
C GLY A 19 20.83 24.12 38.50
N LEU A 20 19.94 23.87 37.54
CA LEU A 20 18.73 23.13 37.78
C LEU A 20 19.14 21.67 37.99
N SER A 21 18.94 21.20 39.22
CA SER A 21 18.98 19.79 39.58
C SER A 21 18.04 19.00 38.67
N LEU A 22 18.61 18.26 37.71
CA LEU A 22 17.89 17.44 36.76
C LEU A 22 18.06 15.95 37.11
N SER A 23 17.19 15.47 37.99
CA SER A 23 16.86 14.05 38.16
C SER A 23 15.61 13.93 39.03
N ALA A 24 14.47 14.31 38.48
CA ALA A 24 13.18 14.16 39.14
C ALA A 24 12.03 14.00 38.15
N HIS A 25 12.06 12.98 37.30
CA HIS A 25 10.85 12.47 36.66
C HIS A 25 10.87 10.93 36.68
N ALA A 26 9.75 10.38 37.13
CA ALA A 26 9.43 8.97 37.39
C ALA A 26 10.02 8.34 38.67
N GLN A 27 9.26 8.42 39.76
CA GLN A 27 9.04 7.35 40.75
C GLN A 27 8.09 7.88 41.83
N TYR A 28 6.80 7.54 41.73
CA TYR A 28 5.76 7.94 42.67
C TYR A 28 5.43 6.79 43.62
N ARG A 29 5.54 7.09 44.92
CA ARG A 29 4.87 6.52 46.10
C ARG A 29 4.51 5.03 46.08
N GLN A 30 5.44 4.18 46.54
CA GLN A 30 5.13 3.05 47.44
C GLN A 30 6.25 2.92 48.48
N ASN A 31 5.90 2.41 49.67
CA ASN A 31 6.83 2.15 50.76
C ASN A 31 7.91 1.13 50.32
N GLY A 32 9.18 1.56 50.29
CA GLY A 32 10.37 0.77 49.98
C GLY A 32 10.48 0.43 48.51
N ILE A 33 11.61 0.73 47.86
CA ILE A 33 11.88 0.24 46.50
C ILE A 33 12.44 -1.19 46.65
N PRO A 34 11.65 -2.24 46.39
CA PRO A 34 12.07 -3.62 46.60
C PRO A 34 13.23 -3.98 45.67
N CYS A 35 13.96 -5.03 46.04
CA CYS A 35 14.95 -5.63 45.14
C CYS A 35 14.30 -6.42 43.99
N VAL A 36 12.99 -6.66 44.05
CA VAL A 36 12.18 -7.29 43.01
C VAL A 36 10.96 -6.40 42.78
N ASP A 37 10.83 -5.80 41.59
CA ASP A 37 9.74 -4.90 41.24
C ASP A 37 8.76 -5.56 40.26
N GLY A 38 7.45 -5.40 40.48
CA GLY A 38 6.37 -5.91 39.60
C GLY A 38 6.12 -7.43 39.66
N LEU A 39 4.86 -7.80 39.91
CA LEU A 39 4.35 -9.18 39.87
C LEU A 39 4.57 -9.79 38.47
N MET A 40 5.24 -10.95 38.42
CA MET A 40 5.26 -11.83 37.25
C MET A 40 3.83 -12.18 36.84
N ASP A 41 3.50 -12.01 35.57
CA ASP A 41 2.43 -12.77 34.91
C ASP A 41 3.04 -14.11 34.45
N PRO A 42 2.71 -15.25 35.08
CA PRO A 42 3.20 -16.55 34.64
C PRO A 42 2.74 -16.92 33.22
N ALA A 43 1.67 -16.29 32.70
CA ALA A 43 1.11 -16.57 31.38
C ALA A 43 1.84 -15.86 30.22
N ALA A 44 2.61 -14.79 30.52
CA ALA A 44 3.44 -14.09 29.53
C ALA A 44 4.63 -14.93 29.03
N THR A 45 4.87 -16.10 29.62
CA THR A 45 6.03 -16.97 29.36
C THR A 45 5.80 -18.01 28.27
N SER A 46 4.58 -18.06 27.72
CA SER A 46 4.16 -19.12 26.79
C SER A 46 4.42 -18.85 25.31
N ARG A 47 4.93 -17.67 24.91
CA ARG A 47 5.12 -17.35 23.47
C ARG A 47 6.47 -16.79 23.05
N ASP A 48 7.30 -16.28 23.95
CA ASP A 48 8.63 -15.77 23.58
C ASP A 48 9.70 -16.24 24.58
N ILE A 49 10.49 -17.23 24.16
CA ILE A 49 11.65 -17.77 24.90
C ILE A 49 12.82 -16.74 24.99
N GLN A 50 12.63 -15.50 24.51
CA GLN A 50 13.65 -14.43 24.57
C GLN A 50 13.35 -13.31 25.57
N ALA A 51 12.23 -13.32 26.29
CA ALA A 51 11.88 -12.27 27.24
C ALA A 51 11.86 -12.78 28.69
N TYR A 52 13.03 -12.91 29.32
CA TYR A 52 13.12 -12.93 30.78
C TYR A 52 14.41 -12.31 31.27
N GLN A 53 14.32 -11.09 31.80
CA GLN A 53 14.89 -10.68 33.09
C GLN A 53 14.09 -9.46 33.59
N GLY A 54 13.13 -9.67 34.50
CA GLY A 54 12.65 -8.55 35.32
C GLY A 54 13.86 -7.97 36.06
N PRO A 55 14.06 -6.65 36.07
CA PRO A 55 15.21 -6.08 36.76
C PRO A 55 15.07 -6.39 38.25
N THR A 56 16.03 -7.13 38.79
CA THR A 56 16.29 -7.07 40.22
C THR A 56 16.81 -5.66 40.50
N GLY A 57 16.08 -4.90 41.31
CA GLY A 57 16.43 -3.52 41.61
C GLY A 57 17.78 -3.37 42.29
N CYS A 58 18.37 -4.45 42.85
CA CYS A 58 19.56 -4.41 43.71
C CYS A 58 20.83 -5.02 43.10
N ILE A 59 20.82 -6.31 42.73
CA ILE A 59 21.93 -7.00 42.05
C ILE A 59 21.38 -7.68 40.81
N GLY A 60 21.83 -7.32 39.61
CA GLY A 60 21.52 -8.00 38.35
C GLY A 60 22.24 -9.35 38.22
N PRO A 61 21.78 -10.28 37.38
CA PRO A 61 22.45 -11.57 37.19
C PRO A 61 23.87 -11.43 36.64
N LEU A 62 24.66 -12.49 36.84
CA LEU A 62 26.04 -12.52 36.37
C LEU A 62 26.10 -12.72 34.86
N SER A 63 26.90 -11.88 34.22
CA SER A 63 27.36 -12.05 32.84
C SER A 63 28.86 -11.72 32.78
N ASP A 64 29.66 -12.52 32.10
CA ASP A 64 31.14 -12.48 32.16
C ASP A 64 31.70 -12.34 33.59
N ASN A 65 31.12 -13.10 34.52
CA ASN A 65 31.47 -13.12 35.95
C ASN A 65 31.27 -11.77 36.68
N ARG A 66 30.35 -10.93 36.19
CA ARG A 66 30.05 -9.61 36.76
C ARG A 66 28.55 -9.38 36.83
N ALA A 67 28.13 -8.76 37.91
CA ALA A 67 26.75 -8.38 38.15
C ALA A 67 26.65 -6.86 38.29
N ALA A 68 25.69 -6.25 37.59
CA ALA A 68 25.33 -4.86 37.81
C ALA A 68 24.76 -4.70 39.23
N VAL A 69 25.12 -3.63 39.92
CA VAL A 69 24.64 -3.38 41.29
C VAL A 69 24.26 -1.91 41.45
N LEU A 70 23.09 -1.66 42.04
CA LEU A 70 22.60 -0.30 42.31
C LEU A 70 22.85 0.07 43.77
N LEU A 71 23.84 0.94 43.98
CA LEU A 71 24.35 1.33 45.29
C LEU A 71 24.44 2.85 45.39
N PRO A 72 24.62 3.42 46.59
CA PRO A 72 24.88 4.85 46.73
C PRO A 72 26.06 5.29 45.87
N SER A 73 25.93 6.42 45.19
CA SER A 73 26.92 6.93 44.26
C SER A 73 28.27 7.14 44.96
N SER A 74 29.34 6.80 44.26
CA SER A 74 30.72 7.10 44.66
C SER A 74 31.12 8.55 44.37
N LEU A 75 30.28 9.30 43.64
CA LEU A 75 30.50 10.70 43.30
C LEU A 75 29.86 11.67 44.31
N GLU A 76 29.02 11.15 45.21
CA GLU A 76 28.27 11.94 46.17
C GLU A 76 28.52 11.40 47.59
N GLU A 77 28.68 12.29 48.56
CA GLU A 77 28.73 11.87 49.96
C GLU A 77 27.33 11.56 50.49
N ILE A 78 27.23 10.46 51.25
CA ILE A 78 26.01 10.09 51.97
C ILE A 78 26.09 10.69 53.38
N ASP A 79 25.74 11.97 53.49
CA ASP A 79 25.77 12.72 54.73
C ASP A 79 24.46 12.59 55.55
N ARG A 80 23.36 12.17 54.91
CA ARG A 80 22.02 12.08 55.52
C ARG A 80 21.27 10.82 55.06
N VAL A 81 20.33 10.40 55.91
CA VAL A 81 19.36 9.33 55.61
C VAL A 81 18.27 9.89 54.70
N PRO A 82 17.96 9.25 53.55
CA PRO A 82 16.81 9.65 52.73
C PRO A 82 15.51 9.53 53.53
N THR A 83 14.78 10.64 53.66
CA THR A 83 13.49 10.66 54.40
C THR A 83 12.32 10.16 53.56
N ASP A 84 12.50 10.05 52.25
CA ASP A 84 11.48 9.68 51.26
C ASP A 84 11.70 8.29 50.63
N GLN A 85 12.68 7.53 51.14
CA GLN A 85 13.11 6.22 50.60
C GLN A 85 13.52 6.26 49.10
N SER A 86 13.82 7.43 48.56
CA SER A 86 14.18 7.57 47.14
C SER A 86 15.62 7.12 46.86
N LEU A 87 15.83 6.48 45.71
CA LEU A 87 17.16 6.08 45.23
C LEU A 87 17.88 7.22 44.48
N ARG A 88 17.50 8.50 44.68
CA ARG A 88 18.02 9.66 43.92
C ARG A 88 19.55 9.86 43.99
N ARG A 89 20.20 9.33 45.03
CA ARG A 89 21.67 9.35 45.22
C ARG A 89 22.34 8.01 44.93
N HIS A 90 21.65 7.08 44.27
CA HIS A 90 22.22 5.80 43.88
C HIS A 90 22.66 5.84 42.42
N ALA A 91 23.73 5.11 42.14
CA ALA A 91 24.29 4.95 40.81
C ALA A 91 24.63 3.47 40.59
N TRP A 92 24.70 3.08 39.33
CA TRP A 92 25.06 1.74 38.93
C TRP A 92 26.58 1.55 38.94
N GLY A 93 27.00 0.40 39.45
CA GLY A 93 28.36 -0.11 39.41
C GLY A 93 28.35 -1.62 39.14
N PHE A 94 29.47 -2.29 39.36
CA PHE A 94 29.58 -3.74 39.15
C PHE A 94 30.33 -4.44 40.28
N ILE A 95 29.82 -5.62 40.65
CA ILE A 95 30.49 -6.59 41.53
C ILE A 95 30.93 -7.82 40.73
N ASP A 96 32.00 -8.48 41.15
CA ASP A 96 32.39 -9.79 40.60
C ASP A 96 31.59 -10.94 41.23
N GLY A 97 31.79 -12.17 40.75
CA GLY A 97 31.14 -13.36 41.33
C GLY A 97 31.55 -13.72 42.77
N ASN A 98 32.53 -13.04 43.35
CA ASN A 98 32.85 -13.12 44.77
C ASN A 98 32.23 -11.97 45.57
N GLY A 99 31.40 -11.14 44.92
CA GLY A 99 30.70 -10.02 45.52
C GLY A 99 31.58 -8.80 45.81
N LYS A 100 32.82 -8.78 45.29
CA LYS A 100 33.71 -7.64 45.45
C LYS A 100 33.29 -6.54 44.48
N LEU A 101 33.20 -5.30 44.97
CA LEU A 101 32.99 -4.13 44.11
C LEU A 101 34.21 -3.92 43.21
N VAL A 102 34.02 -4.12 41.90
CA VAL A 102 35.07 -4.05 40.87
C VAL A 102 34.94 -2.82 39.99
N VAL A 103 33.74 -2.25 39.88
CA VAL A 103 33.49 -0.93 39.28
C VAL A 103 32.65 -0.12 40.25
N PRO A 104 33.16 1.02 40.77
CA PRO A 104 32.41 1.86 41.70
C PRO A 104 31.05 2.31 41.13
N PRO A 105 30.02 2.46 41.97
CA PRO A 105 28.72 2.94 41.54
C PRO A 105 28.83 4.41 41.14
N GLN A 106 28.74 4.69 39.84
CA GLN A 106 28.91 6.05 39.33
C GLN A 106 28.07 6.32 38.07
N PHE A 107 27.53 5.28 37.43
CA PHE A 107 26.79 5.41 36.17
C PHE A 107 25.30 5.62 36.40
N GLU A 108 24.68 6.38 35.50
CA GLU A 108 23.24 6.65 35.51
C GLU A 108 22.45 5.38 35.17
N LEU A 109 22.95 4.62 34.18
CA LEU A 109 22.42 3.35 33.71
C LEU A 109 23.57 2.47 33.22
N VAL A 110 23.38 1.15 33.27
CA VAL A 110 24.34 0.16 32.74
C VAL A 110 23.61 -0.99 32.07
N GLY A 111 24.24 -1.57 31.05
CA GLY A 111 23.91 -2.90 30.52
C GLY A 111 24.72 -4.00 31.21
N SER A 112 24.44 -5.26 30.84
CA SER A 112 25.22 -6.40 31.30
C SER A 112 26.59 -6.43 30.62
N PHE A 113 27.55 -7.15 31.20
CA PHE A 113 28.79 -7.45 30.50
C PHE A 113 28.53 -8.49 29.42
N HIS A 114 28.89 -8.20 28.17
CA HIS A 114 28.85 -9.15 27.07
C HIS A 114 30.19 -9.12 26.32
N HIS A 115 30.78 -10.29 26.15
CA HIS A 115 32.06 -10.49 25.47
C HIS A 115 33.18 -9.57 26.00
N GLY A 116 33.15 -9.22 27.28
CA GLY A 116 34.14 -8.42 28.02
C GLY A 116 33.90 -6.91 28.08
N LEU A 117 32.79 -6.40 27.54
CA LEU A 117 32.41 -4.97 27.58
C LEU A 117 31.00 -4.80 28.17
N ALA A 118 30.74 -3.66 28.80
CA ALA A 118 29.40 -3.29 29.27
C ALA A 118 29.04 -1.88 28.81
N ALA A 119 27.81 -1.70 28.32
CA ALA A 119 27.26 -0.39 27.99
C ALA A 119 27.03 0.42 29.28
N VAL A 120 27.40 1.71 29.28
CA VAL A 120 27.18 2.60 30.43
C VAL A 120 26.68 3.96 29.97
N ARG A 121 25.75 4.54 30.73
CA ARG A 121 25.30 5.92 30.56
C ARG A 121 25.96 6.84 31.58
N TRP A 122 26.59 7.90 31.09
CA TRP A 122 27.31 8.87 31.89
C TRP A 122 27.13 10.27 31.31
N LYS A 123 26.66 11.20 32.15
CA LYS A 123 26.32 12.58 31.76
C LYS A 123 25.34 12.61 30.58
N GLY A 124 24.32 11.75 30.63
CA GLY A 124 23.27 11.67 29.63
C GLY A 124 23.59 10.94 28.32
N LYS A 125 24.86 10.59 28.05
CA LYS A 125 25.30 9.88 26.83
C LYS A 125 25.78 8.46 27.13
N TRP A 126 25.73 7.59 26.14
CA TRP A 126 26.15 6.19 26.23
C TRP A 126 27.57 5.97 25.68
N GLY A 127 28.31 5.09 26.35
CA GLY A 127 29.61 4.55 25.96
C GLY A 127 29.78 3.13 26.50
N TYR A 128 31.01 2.62 26.50
CA TYR A 128 31.30 1.26 26.97
C TYR A 128 32.51 1.23 27.89
N ILE A 129 32.44 0.37 28.91
CA ILE A 129 33.55 0.10 29.82
C ILE A 129 34.10 -1.31 29.63
N ASP A 130 35.38 -1.47 29.93
CA ASP A 130 36.00 -2.79 30.08
C ASP A 130 35.74 -3.39 31.47
N ALA A 131 36.18 -4.64 31.67
CA ALA A 131 36.09 -5.34 32.95
C ALA A 131 36.81 -4.61 34.12
N ARG A 132 37.66 -3.62 33.87
CA ARG A 132 38.30 -2.83 34.94
C ARG A 132 37.56 -1.53 35.22
N GLY A 133 36.42 -1.28 34.56
CA GLY A 133 35.66 -0.04 34.65
C GLY A 133 36.28 1.12 33.87
N ARG A 134 37.28 0.85 33.01
CA ARG A 134 37.90 1.87 32.16
C ARG A 134 37.05 2.05 30.90
N MET A 135 36.89 3.28 30.45
CA MET A 135 36.18 3.57 29.20
C MET A 135 36.92 2.91 28.03
N ALA A 136 36.32 1.87 27.46
CA ALA A 136 36.76 1.26 26.20
C ALA A 136 36.29 2.12 25.02
N VAL A 137 35.07 2.68 25.13
CA VAL A 137 34.51 3.63 24.16
C VAL A 137 33.91 4.80 24.95
N PRO A 138 34.40 6.04 24.75
CA PRO A 138 33.92 7.20 25.49
C PRO A 138 32.41 7.47 25.28
N PRO A 139 31.68 7.98 26.30
CA PRO A 139 30.27 8.31 26.16
C PRO A 139 30.03 9.43 25.14
N ARG A 140 29.31 9.11 24.07
CA ARG A 140 28.94 10.08 23.01
C ARG A 140 27.65 9.72 22.28
N TYR A 141 27.17 8.49 22.41
CA TYR A 141 26.01 7.98 21.69
C TYR A 141 24.70 8.34 22.41
N ASP A 142 23.63 8.48 21.63
CA ASP A 142 22.28 8.71 22.13
C ASP A 142 21.66 7.41 22.67
N SER A 143 21.96 6.29 22.04
CA SER A 143 21.61 4.94 22.47
C SER A 143 22.63 3.92 21.96
N VAL A 144 22.72 2.78 22.63
CA VAL A 144 23.64 1.68 22.31
C VAL A 144 22.99 0.32 22.58
N GLY A 145 23.37 -0.69 21.82
CA GLY A 145 23.12 -2.11 22.13
C GLY A 145 24.35 -2.79 22.74
N ASP A 146 24.19 -4.01 23.22
CA ASP A 146 25.31 -4.80 23.73
C ASP A 146 26.22 -5.29 22.60
N PHE A 147 27.48 -5.59 22.95
CA PHE A 147 28.39 -6.25 22.01
C PHE A 147 27.98 -7.71 21.83
N VAL A 148 28.00 -8.21 20.59
CA VAL A 148 27.76 -9.62 20.25
C VAL A 148 29.07 -10.38 20.02
N GLU A 149 29.00 -11.71 19.88
CA GLU A 149 30.17 -12.58 19.76
C GLU A 149 31.11 -12.18 18.61
N ALA A 150 30.56 -11.67 17.49
CA ALA A 150 31.35 -11.16 16.36
C ALA A 150 32.15 -9.87 16.66
N GLY A 151 31.98 -9.27 17.85
CA GLY A 151 32.70 -8.05 18.27
C GLY A 151 32.08 -6.76 17.75
N LEU A 152 30.78 -6.79 17.44
CA LEU A 152 30.02 -5.67 16.90
C LEU A 152 28.95 -5.20 17.89
N ALA A 153 28.58 -3.93 17.81
CA ALA A 153 27.41 -3.38 18.50
C ALA A 153 26.68 -2.35 17.61
N VAL A 154 25.38 -2.20 17.81
CA VAL A 154 24.57 -1.14 17.16
C VAL A 154 24.56 0.08 18.07
N VAL A 155 24.80 1.27 17.52
CA VAL A 155 24.72 2.54 18.25
C VAL A 155 23.97 3.59 17.47
N THR A 156 23.40 4.58 18.16
CA THR A 156 22.78 5.77 17.56
C THR A 156 23.63 6.99 17.89
N LEU A 157 24.06 7.72 16.87
CA LEU A 157 24.79 8.98 16.97
C LEU A 157 24.05 10.05 16.17
N ASP A 158 23.62 11.11 16.82
CA ASP A 158 22.88 12.22 16.20
C ASP A 158 21.65 11.74 15.42
N GLY A 159 20.94 10.76 16.00
CA GLY A 159 19.76 10.13 15.40
C GLY A 159 20.04 9.08 14.32
N GLN A 160 21.30 8.88 13.91
CA GLN A 160 21.69 7.91 12.88
C GLN A 160 22.23 6.62 13.49
N ARG A 161 21.73 5.48 13.01
CA ARG A 161 22.18 4.15 13.45
C ARG A 161 23.45 3.74 12.70
N GLN A 162 24.34 3.03 13.38
CA GLN A 162 25.55 2.47 12.78
C GLN A 162 26.04 1.25 13.57
N LEU A 163 26.80 0.39 12.90
CA LEU A 163 27.57 -0.67 13.55
C LEU A 163 28.93 -0.11 13.97
N ILE A 164 29.38 -0.49 15.16
CA ILE A 164 30.73 -0.19 15.64
C ILE A 164 31.48 -1.47 16.00
N ASP A 165 32.80 -1.40 15.88
CA ASP A 165 33.71 -2.38 16.47
C ASP A 165 33.96 -2.11 17.96
N ARG A 166 34.73 -3.00 18.60
CA ARG A 166 35.11 -2.91 20.02
C ARG A 166 35.92 -1.67 20.41
N SER A 167 36.49 -0.95 19.43
CA SER A 167 37.17 0.33 19.66
C SER A 167 36.22 1.54 19.56
N GLY A 168 34.97 1.30 19.15
CA GLY A 168 33.98 2.35 18.92
C GLY A 168 34.10 2.98 17.53
N LYS A 169 34.84 2.37 16.59
CA LYS A 169 34.93 2.83 15.21
C LYS A 169 33.77 2.26 14.41
N ALA A 170 33.14 3.10 13.58
CA ALA A 170 32.10 2.65 12.65
C ALA A 170 32.66 1.63 11.64
N VAL A 171 31.90 0.56 11.40
CA VAL A 171 32.26 -0.55 10.49
C VAL A 171 31.04 -0.97 9.66
N GLY A 172 31.28 -1.75 8.61
CA GLY A 172 30.28 -2.06 7.58
C GLY A 172 29.97 -0.89 6.66
N ASP A 173 28.99 -1.08 5.79
CA ASP A 173 28.48 -0.02 4.91
C ASP A 173 27.60 0.96 5.70
N ALA A 174 27.59 2.22 5.26
CA ALA A 174 26.67 3.20 5.83
C ALA A 174 25.22 2.76 5.60
N LEU A 175 24.42 2.78 6.67
CA LEU A 175 23.00 2.45 6.59
C LEU A 175 22.27 3.56 5.81
N ASP A 176 21.47 3.17 4.82
CA ASP A 176 20.65 4.11 4.05
C ASP A 176 19.61 4.80 4.96
N ALA A 177 19.20 6.02 4.60
CA ALA A 177 18.23 6.80 5.37
C ALA A 177 16.86 6.10 5.51
N SER A 178 16.54 5.13 4.64
CA SER A 178 15.35 4.29 4.76
C SER A 178 15.41 3.32 5.94
N VAL A 179 16.57 3.08 6.56
CA VAL A 179 16.69 2.16 7.70
C VAL A 179 16.07 2.79 8.95
N GLU A 180 15.05 2.13 9.49
CA GLU A 180 14.40 2.53 10.74
C GLU A 180 15.06 1.89 11.95
N ASN A 181 15.28 0.57 11.88
CA ASN A 181 15.81 -0.23 12.96
C ASN A 181 16.85 -1.22 12.46
N VAL A 182 17.84 -1.47 13.32
CA VAL A 182 18.83 -2.52 13.12
C VAL A 182 18.91 -3.32 14.41
N ILE A 183 18.65 -4.61 14.30
CA ILE A 183 18.75 -5.57 15.39
C ILE A 183 19.92 -6.51 15.08
N LEU A 184 20.91 -6.50 15.95
CA LEU A 184 22.09 -7.34 15.85
C LEU A 184 21.96 -8.49 16.86
N GLY A 185 22.09 -9.71 16.37
CA GLY A 185 22.03 -10.94 17.15
C GLY A 185 23.40 -11.58 17.35
N GLU A 186 23.44 -12.56 18.24
CA GLU A 186 24.65 -13.34 18.55
C GLU A 186 25.15 -14.20 17.37
N GLY A 187 26.31 -14.83 17.57
CA GLY A 187 26.90 -15.81 16.67
C GLY A 187 28.01 -15.25 15.78
N ARG A 188 28.65 -16.18 15.06
CA ARG A 188 29.69 -15.91 14.05
C ARG A 188 29.38 -16.73 12.80
N PRO A 189 29.06 -16.10 11.66
CA PRO A 189 28.79 -14.66 11.49
C PRO A 189 27.58 -14.20 12.32
N ALA A 190 27.55 -12.91 12.68
CA ALA A 190 26.48 -12.34 13.52
C ALA A 190 25.21 -12.10 12.70
N GLN A 191 24.07 -12.44 13.27
CA GLN A 191 22.78 -12.16 12.63
C GLN A 191 22.52 -10.65 12.60
N LEU A 192 22.09 -10.12 11.46
CA LEU A 192 21.68 -8.72 11.31
C LEU A 192 20.30 -8.64 10.67
N SER A 193 19.36 -8.00 11.37
CA SER A 193 18.02 -7.69 10.86
C SER A 193 17.85 -6.19 10.70
N VAL A 194 17.33 -5.78 9.55
CA VAL A 194 17.15 -4.38 9.16
C VAL A 194 15.67 -4.18 8.81
N THR A 195 15.03 -3.24 9.49
CA THR A 195 13.67 -2.79 9.16
C THR A 195 13.73 -1.42 8.52
N TYR A 196 12.80 -1.14 7.62
CA TYR A 196 12.78 0.07 6.82
C TYR A 196 11.58 0.95 7.16
N ARG A 197 11.81 2.26 7.17
CA ARG A 197 10.77 3.28 7.20
C ARG A 197 9.94 3.18 5.93
N GLU A 198 8.66 3.51 6.05
CA GLU A 198 7.82 3.77 4.87
C GLU A 198 8.41 4.97 4.09
N GLU A 199 8.83 4.71 2.87
CA GLU A 199 9.39 5.70 1.96
C GLU A 199 8.27 6.23 1.07
N TYR A 200 8.15 7.53 0.93
CA TYR A 200 7.25 8.12 -0.05
C TYR A 200 8.07 8.70 -1.18
N ARG A 201 7.67 8.39 -2.41
CA ARG A 201 8.40 8.78 -3.61
C ARG A 201 7.51 9.58 -4.56
N SER A 202 8.01 10.70 -5.04
CA SER A 202 7.34 11.53 -6.04
C SER A 202 7.66 11.05 -7.46
N PRO A 203 6.94 11.55 -8.50
CA PRO A 203 7.21 11.19 -9.89
C PRO A 203 8.56 11.65 -10.42
N ASP A 204 9.13 12.73 -9.87
CA ASP A 204 10.46 13.26 -10.20
C ASP A 204 11.59 12.60 -9.36
N GLY A 205 11.26 11.63 -8.52
CA GLY A 205 12.23 10.79 -7.80
C GLY A 205 12.64 11.31 -6.42
N GLU A 206 12.00 12.37 -5.91
CA GLU A 206 12.17 12.83 -4.53
C GLU A 206 11.79 11.71 -3.55
N ARG A 207 12.61 11.52 -2.51
CA ARG A 207 12.36 10.59 -1.40
C ARG A 207 11.99 11.37 -0.15
N ARG A 208 10.86 11.06 0.47
CA ARG A 208 10.43 11.62 1.76
C ARG A 208 10.08 10.51 2.76
N TYR A 209 10.18 10.86 4.03
CA TYR A 209 9.79 10.00 5.16
C TYR A 209 8.86 10.81 6.05
N ALA A 210 7.78 10.19 6.52
CA ALA A 210 6.85 10.86 7.40
C ALA A 210 7.54 11.24 8.73
N LYS A 211 7.07 12.34 9.34
CA LYS A 211 7.54 12.78 10.66
C LYS A 211 7.10 11.76 11.71
N ASP A 212 7.85 11.69 12.82
CA ASP A 212 7.48 10.81 13.94
C ASP A 212 6.04 11.07 14.39
N GLY A 213 5.28 9.98 14.45
CA GLY A 213 3.88 10.00 14.88
C GLY A 213 2.86 10.50 13.86
N LEU A 214 3.28 10.66 12.62
CA LEU A 214 2.42 10.89 11.47
C LEU A 214 2.59 9.74 10.49
N ARG A 215 1.49 9.24 9.95
CA ARG A 215 1.51 8.39 8.75
C ARG A 215 0.62 9.01 7.68
N VAL A 216 1.13 9.11 6.47
CA VAL A 216 0.36 9.63 5.33
C VAL A 216 -0.36 8.44 4.70
N VAL A 217 -1.68 8.54 4.55
CA VAL A 217 -2.54 7.41 4.20
C VAL A 217 -2.85 7.38 2.71
N SER A 218 -3.28 8.51 2.15
CA SER A 218 -3.68 8.62 0.74
C SER A 218 -3.69 10.07 0.29
N SER A 219 -3.76 10.29 -1.02
CA SER A 219 -4.07 11.62 -1.55
C SER A 219 -5.52 11.97 -1.29
N PHE A 220 -5.76 13.19 -0.86
CA PHE A 220 -7.10 13.77 -0.77
C PHE A 220 -7.44 14.57 -2.05
N GLY A 221 -6.42 15.20 -2.67
CA GLY A 221 -6.55 15.99 -3.89
C GLY A 221 -5.17 16.25 -4.51
N LYS A 222 -5.04 17.34 -5.30
CA LYS A 222 -3.79 17.70 -5.98
C LYS A 222 -2.63 17.96 -5.00
N ASP A 223 -2.91 18.70 -3.93
CA ASP A 223 -1.91 19.19 -2.96
C ASP A 223 -2.31 18.91 -1.50
N LEU A 224 -3.22 17.97 -1.28
CA LEU A 224 -3.69 17.57 0.05
C LEU A 224 -3.62 16.07 0.22
N PHE A 225 -3.28 15.65 1.43
CA PHE A 225 -3.17 14.25 1.80
C PHE A 225 -4.00 13.95 3.05
N ILE A 226 -4.54 12.75 3.14
CA ILE A 226 -5.12 12.24 4.38
C ILE A 226 -3.96 11.74 5.24
N GLY A 227 -3.85 12.25 6.46
CA GLY A 227 -2.88 11.81 7.46
C GLY A 227 -3.56 11.19 8.67
N ILE A 228 -2.88 10.28 9.35
CA ILE A 228 -3.28 9.71 10.63
C ILE A 228 -2.20 9.96 11.68
N ASP A 229 -2.61 10.29 12.90
CA ASP A 229 -1.70 10.48 14.02
C ASP A 229 -1.49 9.18 14.84
N ASN A 230 -0.68 9.27 15.90
CA ASN A 230 -0.43 8.16 16.82
C ASN A 230 -1.64 7.65 17.61
N HIS A 231 -2.73 8.42 17.66
CA HIS A 231 -3.98 8.01 18.32
C HIS A 231 -4.96 7.37 17.34
N GLY A 232 -4.59 7.27 16.06
CA GLY A 232 -5.46 6.72 15.02
C GLY A 232 -6.49 7.73 14.49
N MET A 233 -6.33 9.03 14.76
CA MET A 233 -7.24 10.07 14.29
C MET A 233 -6.78 10.64 12.96
N TYR A 234 -7.73 10.86 12.06
CA TYR A 234 -7.53 11.37 10.71
C TYR A 234 -7.64 12.89 10.65
N GLY A 235 -6.81 13.47 9.78
CA GLY A 235 -6.81 14.89 9.42
C GLY A 235 -6.33 15.09 7.99
N LEU A 236 -6.18 16.35 7.59
CA LEU A 236 -5.64 16.72 6.28
C LEU A 236 -4.29 17.41 6.39
N LEU A 237 -3.40 17.00 5.51
CA LEU A 237 -2.04 17.48 5.38
C LEU A 237 -1.89 18.32 4.10
N ASP A 238 -1.03 19.34 4.14
CA ASP A 238 -0.56 20.05 2.95
C ASP A 238 0.56 19.29 2.21
N ALA A 239 1.09 19.90 1.15
CA ALA A 239 2.16 19.35 0.32
C ALA A 239 3.49 19.11 1.06
N ASP A 240 3.71 19.80 2.19
CA ASP A 240 4.89 19.65 3.06
C ASP A 240 4.59 18.74 4.27
N TRP A 241 3.43 18.07 4.24
CA TRP A 241 2.89 17.23 5.31
C TRP A 241 2.82 17.94 6.67
N ASN A 242 2.38 19.20 6.65
CA ASN A 242 1.91 19.89 7.85
C ASN A 242 0.39 19.79 7.93
N TRP A 243 -0.14 19.71 9.15
CA TRP A 243 -1.58 19.62 9.37
C TRP A 243 -2.28 20.92 8.96
N ARG A 244 -3.06 20.85 7.88
CA ARG A 244 -4.01 21.88 7.48
C ARG A 244 -5.33 21.73 8.25
N VAL A 245 -5.78 20.49 8.39
CA VAL A 245 -6.85 20.11 9.32
C VAL A 245 -6.25 19.15 10.33
N LYS A 246 -6.17 19.57 11.60
CA LYS A 246 -5.62 18.74 12.67
C LYS A 246 -6.41 17.43 12.81
N PRO A 247 -5.77 16.34 13.26
CA PRO A 247 -6.44 15.06 13.53
C PRO A 247 -7.63 15.25 14.46
N LYS A 248 -8.83 14.94 13.96
CA LYS A 248 -10.08 15.01 14.74
C LYS A 248 -11.19 14.09 14.23
N PHE A 249 -10.98 13.41 13.12
CA PHE A 249 -11.94 12.50 12.54
C PHE A 249 -11.53 11.05 12.83
N SER A 250 -12.50 10.17 13.09
CA SER A 250 -12.26 8.73 13.15
C SER A 250 -12.11 8.12 11.76
N ASP A 251 -12.62 8.79 10.71
CA ASP A 251 -12.36 8.46 9.31
C ASP A 251 -12.54 9.68 8.39
N ILE A 252 -11.82 9.70 7.27
CA ILE A 252 -12.06 10.61 6.15
C ILE A 252 -12.31 9.76 4.89
N THR A 253 -13.57 9.65 4.49
CA THR A 253 -13.96 8.80 3.36
C THR A 253 -14.29 9.64 2.14
N ARG A 254 -13.65 9.35 1.01
CA ARG A 254 -14.03 9.92 -0.29
C ARG A 254 -14.79 8.88 -1.11
N GLN A 255 -16.05 9.16 -1.45
CA GLN A 255 -16.83 8.28 -2.31
C GLN A 255 -16.39 8.44 -3.77
N LYS A 256 -16.39 7.33 -4.53
CA LYS A 256 -16.08 7.34 -5.95
C LYS A 256 -17.08 8.24 -6.69
N ASP A 257 -16.57 9.13 -7.55
CA ASP A 257 -17.36 10.11 -8.32
C ASP A 257 -18.13 11.15 -7.48
N ALA A 258 -17.74 11.34 -6.21
CA ALA A 258 -18.26 12.40 -5.35
C ALA A 258 -17.31 13.62 -5.34
N PRO A 259 -17.85 14.84 -5.48
CA PRO A 259 -17.06 16.08 -5.45
C PRO A 259 -16.55 16.44 -4.04
N LEU A 260 -17.12 15.82 -2.99
CA LEU A 260 -16.80 16.07 -1.58
C LEU A 260 -16.50 14.77 -0.86
N ALA A 261 -15.66 14.84 0.16
CA ALA A 261 -15.40 13.75 1.09
C ALA A 261 -16.21 13.93 2.39
N LEU A 262 -16.34 12.85 3.17
CA LEU A 262 -16.95 12.86 4.49
C LEU A 262 -15.86 12.82 5.56
N GLY A 263 -15.89 13.78 6.49
CA GLY A 263 -15.14 13.71 7.74
C GLY A 263 -16.04 13.24 8.87
N ILE A 264 -15.78 12.05 9.41
CA ILE A 264 -16.59 11.46 10.48
C ILE A 264 -15.93 11.76 11.81
N GLY A 265 -16.51 12.63 12.63
CA GLY A 265 -16.07 12.92 13.98
C GLY A 265 -17.00 12.32 15.04
N ASP A 266 -16.59 12.39 16.30
CA ASP A 266 -17.39 11.85 17.42
C ASP A 266 -18.68 12.65 17.67
N GLU A 267 -18.66 13.95 17.42
CA GLU A 267 -19.80 14.84 17.68
C GLU A 267 -20.61 15.23 16.45
N GLU A 268 -20.01 15.15 15.26
CA GLU A 268 -20.62 15.55 14.00
C GLU A 268 -19.95 14.90 12.78
N VAL A 269 -20.71 14.80 11.70
CA VAL A 269 -20.20 14.48 10.37
C VAL A 269 -20.17 15.76 9.54
N VAL A 270 -19.08 16.00 8.82
CA VAL A 270 -18.91 17.16 7.94
C VAL A 270 -18.59 16.72 6.52
N LEU A 271 -18.88 17.60 5.56
CA LEU A 271 -18.38 17.47 4.20
C LEU A 271 -17.02 18.18 4.09
N ILE A 272 -16.15 17.69 3.22
CA ILE A 272 -14.82 18.27 2.98
C ILE A 272 -14.65 18.48 1.49
N ASP A 273 -14.41 19.73 1.06
CA ASP A 273 -14.16 20.06 -0.35
C ASP A 273 -12.72 19.73 -0.78
N GLU A 274 -12.43 19.80 -2.07
CA GLU A 274 -11.11 19.50 -2.65
C GLU A 274 -9.97 20.39 -2.14
N GLN A 275 -10.29 21.54 -1.53
CA GLN A 275 -9.34 22.47 -0.91
C GLN A 275 -9.19 22.23 0.61
N GLY A 276 -9.86 21.21 1.15
CA GLY A 276 -9.83 20.82 2.55
C GLY A 276 -10.69 21.70 3.45
N ALA A 277 -11.61 22.50 2.90
CA ALA A 277 -12.55 23.29 3.69
C ALA A 277 -13.65 22.38 4.27
N LEU A 278 -13.96 22.58 5.55
CA LEU A 278 -14.98 21.82 6.26
C LEU A 278 -16.35 22.49 6.07
N ILE A 279 -17.22 21.83 5.31
CA ILE A 279 -18.58 22.28 5.02
C ILE A 279 -19.54 21.64 6.03
N GLY A 280 -20.32 22.49 6.70
CA GLY A 280 -21.26 22.05 7.73
C GLY A 280 -20.66 21.94 9.14
N GLU A 281 -19.41 22.36 9.34
CA GLU A 281 -18.78 22.40 10.67
C GLU A 281 -19.62 23.23 11.66
N GLY A 282 -19.83 22.69 12.85
CA GLY A 282 -20.67 23.28 13.90
C GLY A 282 -22.17 23.13 13.68
N LYS A 283 -22.63 22.52 12.57
CA LYS A 283 -24.05 22.20 12.34
C LYS A 283 -24.48 20.91 13.04
N ARG A 284 -23.52 20.10 13.51
CA ARG A 284 -23.76 18.86 14.27
C ARG A 284 -24.58 17.84 13.51
N TYR A 285 -24.35 17.70 12.20
CA TYR A 285 -25.03 16.67 11.42
C TYR A 285 -24.72 15.29 11.99
N GLN A 286 -25.76 14.51 12.28
CA GLN A 286 -25.62 13.19 12.89
C GLN A 286 -25.23 12.12 11.86
N ARG A 287 -25.73 12.27 10.63
CA ARG A 287 -25.46 11.39 9.49
C ARG A 287 -25.48 12.23 8.22
N LEU A 288 -24.56 11.93 7.30
CA LEU A 288 -24.51 12.50 5.97
C LEU A 288 -24.46 11.37 4.96
N GLY A 289 -25.29 11.45 3.92
CA GLY A 289 -25.37 10.44 2.88
C GLY A 289 -25.62 11.08 1.53
N ARG A 290 -25.06 10.48 0.47
CA ARG A 290 -25.31 10.93 -0.89
C ARG A 290 -26.70 10.48 -1.35
N VAL A 291 -27.39 11.36 -2.05
CA VAL A 291 -28.75 11.18 -2.57
C VAL A 291 -28.67 11.35 -4.09
N GLY A 292 -28.61 10.22 -4.82
CA GLY A 292 -28.38 10.22 -6.26
C GLY A 292 -26.98 10.70 -6.63
N LYS A 293 -26.80 11.31 -7.81
CA LYS A 293 -25.50 11.94 -8.15
C LYS A 293 -25.41 13.42 -7.78
N ALA A 294 -26.55 14.08 -7.55
CA ALA A 294 -26.64 15.53 -7.47
C ALA A 294 -26.83 16.13 -6.07
N PHE A 295 -27.20 15.32 -5.07
CA PHE A 295 -27.56 15.83 -3.74
C PHE A 295 -26.86 15.08 -2.60
N TRP A 296 -26.87 15.72 -1.44
CA TRP A 296 -26.58 15.10 -0.14
C TRP A 296 -27.76 15.32 0.81
N SER A 297 -27.98 14.36 1.70
CA SER A 297 -28.90 14.49 2.82
C SER A 297 -28.11 14.49 4.12
N ALA A 298 -28.37 15.49 4.96
CA ALA A 298 -27.74 15.65 6.27
C ALA A 298 -28.80 15.59 7.38
N GLN A 299 -28.71 14.60 8.25
CA GLN A 299 -29.61 14.46 9.39
C GLN A 299 -29.29 15.55 10.42
N LEU A 300 -30.29 16.38 10.73
CA LEU A 300 -30.15 17.47 11.69
C LEU A 300 -30.24 16.95 13.14
N PRO A 301 -29.63 17.64 14.13
CA PRO A 301 -29.86 17.34 15.55
C PRO A 301 -31.34 17.46 15.95
N THR A 302 -32.05 18.38 15.31
CA THR A 302 -33.50 18.53 15.38
C THR A 302 -34.17 17.56 14.41
N LYS A 303 -35.44 17.18 14.63
CA LYS A 303 -36.18 16.33 13.67
C LYS A 303 -36.13 16.92 12.25
N GLY A 304 -35.79 16.12 11.25
CA GLY A 304 -35.71 16.51 9.84
C GLY A 304 -34.34 16.29 9.20
N TYR A 305 -34.24 16.62 7.91
CA TYR A 305 -33.05 16.49 7.08
C TYR A 305 -32.78 17.78 6.31
N ALA A 306 -31.52 18.22 6.25
CA ALA A 306 -31.10 19.25 5.31
C ALA A 306 -30.73 18.58 3.98
N LEU A 307 -31.37 19.03 2.90
CA LEU A 307 -30.99 18.68 1.53
C LEU A 307 -29.92 19.66 1.07
N LEU A 308 -28.77 19.12 0.66
CA LEU A 308 -27.63 19.90 0.19
C LEU A 308 -27.37 19.61 -1.30
N ASP A 309 -26.85 20.61 -2.02
CA ASP A 309 -26.40 20.45 -3.41
C ASP A 309 -25.12 19.62 -3.49
N ALA A 310 -24.68 19.30 -4.71
CA ALA A 310 -23.43 18.57 -4.93
C ALA A 310 -22.20 19.23 -4.30
N ARG A 311 -22.23 20.55 -4.06
CA ARG A 311 -21.17 21.33 -3.40
C ARG A 311 -21.40 21.48 -1.88
N GLY A 312 -22.40 20.82 -1.31
CA GLY A 312 -22.67 20.82 0.14
C GLY A 312 -23.43 22.05 0.65
N HIS A 313 -23.90 22.92 -0.23
CA HIS A 313 -24.73 24.07 0.16
C HIS A 313 -26.15 23.62 0.45
N SER A 314 -26.72 24.09 1.57
CA SER A 314 -28.11 23.78 1.91
C SER A 314 -29.08 24.45 0.94
N ILE A 315 -29.93 23.64 0.33
CA ILE A 315 -30.98 24.08 -0.61
C ILE A 315 -32.35 24.06 0.07
N ALA A 316 -32.60 23.05 0.91
CA ALA A 316 -33.89 22.89 1.58
C ALA A 316 -33.75 22.16 2.93
N THR A 317 -34.78 22.26 3.75
CA THR A 317 -34.98 21.40 4.93
C THR A 317 -36.25 20.60 4.72
N LEU A 318 -36.14 19.28 4.77
CA LEU A 318 -37.26 18.34 4.67
C LEU A 318 -37.63 17.86 6.08
N THR A 319 -38.92 17.76 6.34
CA THR A 319 -39.41 17.02 7.51
C THR A 319 -39.09 15.53 7.38
N ASN A 320 -39.17 14.78 8.48
CA ASN A 320 -38.98 13.32 8.43
C ASN A 320 -39.99 12.65 7.51
N GLU A 321 -41.23 13.15 7.45
CA GLU A 321 -42.27 12.61 6.57
C GLU A 321 -41.94 12.85 5.10
N GLU A 322 -41.56 14.08 4.75
CA GLU A 322 -41.16 14.42 3.37
C GLU A 322 -39.92 13.65 2.91
N ALA A 323 -38.90 13.51 3.77
CA ALA A 323 -37.68 12.77 3.44
C ALA A 323 -37.95 11.26 3.29
N ASN A 324 -38.81 10.67 4.12
CA ASN A 324 -39.17 9.25 4.03
C ASN A 324 -40.09 8.96 2.83
N ALA A 325 -40.83 9.97 2.34
CA ALA A 325 -41.71 9.90 1.18
C ALA A 325 -41.07 10.50 -0.08
N SER A 326 -39.74 10.53 -0.15
CA SER A 326 -38.98 11.02 -1.31
C SER A 326 -38.37 9.86 -2.09
N ASP A 327 -38.40 9.98 -3.41
CA ASP A 327 -37.78 9.07 -4.37
C ASP A 327 -36.85 9.83 -5.31
N ILE A 328 -35.84 9.15 -5.84
CA ILE A 328 -34.90 9.74 -6.81
C ILE A 328 -35.13 9.13 -8.18
N TYR A 329 -35.31 10.00 -9.17
CA TYR A 329 -35.39 9.65 -10.58
C TYR A 329 -34.20 10.29 -11.29
N ASP A 330 -33.18 9.48 -11.57
CA ASP A 330 -31.86 9.90 -12.05
C ASP A 330 -31.22 10.94 -11.12
N ASN A 331 -31.28 12.23 -11.47
CA ASN A 331 -30.73 13.32 -10.66
C ASN A 331 -31.81 14.22 -10.05
N THR A 332 -33.09 13.87 -10.19
CA THR A 332 -34.22 14.65 -9.67
C THR A 332 -34.79 13.99 -8.42
N LEU A 333 -34.89 14.75 -7.32
CA LEU A 333 -35.54 14.31 -6.10
C LEU A 333 -37.02 14.68 -6.14
N VAL A 334 -37.90 13.69 -6.11
CA VAL A 334 -39.37 13.89 -6.11
C VAL A 334 -39.91 13.52 -4.74
N TYR A 335 -40.76 14.37 -4.17
CA TYR A 335 -41.31 14.16 -2.83
C TYR A 335 -42.70 14.78 -2.68
N VAL A 336 -43.49 14.24 -1.74
CA VAL A 336 -44.83 14.74 -1.43
C VAL A 336 -44.74 15.73 -0.27
N SER A 337 -45.33 16.91 -0.43
CA SER A 337 -45.43 17.94 0.59
C SER A 337 -46.90 18.39 0.69
N GLY A 338 -47.60 17.90 1.72
CA GLY A 338 -49.05 18.09 1.87
C GLY A 338 -49.86 17.36 0.79
N ASP A 339 -50.62 18.11 -0.01
CA ASP A 339 -51.44 17.61 -1.13
C ASP A 339 -50.75 17.75 -2.50
N ARG A 340 -49.50 18.24 -2.52
CA ARG A 340 -48.73 18.51 -3.75
C ARG A 340 -47.56 17.54 -3.92
N LEU A 341 -47.32 17.16 -5.18
CA LEU A 341 -46.08 16.53 -5.60
C LEU A 341 -45.07 17.62 -5.99
N LYS A 342 -43.85 17.54 -5.43
CA LYS A 342 -42.76 18.49 -5.70
C LYS A 342 -41.52 17.77 -6.23
N ALA A 343 -40.69 18.50 -6.97
CA ALA A 343 -39.43 18.00 -7.49
C ALA A 343 -38.30 19.02 -7.33
N TYR A 344 -37.17 18.59 -6.78
CA TYR A 344 -35.90 19.32 -6.83
C TYR A 344 -35.07 18.81 -8.01
N VAL A 345 -34.85 19.70 -8.97
CA VAL A 345 -34.00 19.47 -10.13
C VAL A 345 -32.64 20.15 -9.92
N PRO A 346 -31.51 19.49 -10.21
CA PRO A 346 -30.19 20.06 -10.00
C PRO A 346 -30.01 21.42 -10.67
N GLY A 347 -29.34 22.35 -9.99
CA GLY A 347 -29.08 23.71 -10.47
C GLY A 347 -30.22 24.71 -10.24
N ARG A 348 -31.39 24.27 -9.74
CA ARG A 348 -32.47 25.19 -9.33
C ARG A 348 -32.38 25.53 -7.83
N PRO A 349 -32.66 26.79 -7.44
CA PRO A 349 -32.64 27.20 -6.03
C PRO A 349 -33.89 26.75 -5.25
N GLU A 350 -34.99 26.43 -5.94
CA GLU A 350 -36.28 26.08 -5.32
C GLU A 350 -36.92 24.85 -5.99
N ALA A 351 -37.75 24.12 -5.23
CA ALA A 351 -38.51 22.99 -5.74
C ALA A 351 -39.59 23.43 -6.72
N LEU A 352 -39.78 22.65 -7.78
CA LEU A 352 -40.92 22.75 -8.68
C LEU A 352 -42.13 22.06 -8.07
N THR A 353 -43.31 22.65 -8.20
CA THR A 353 -44.58 21.99 -7.87
C THR A 353 -45.15 21.37 -9.15
N LEU A 354 -45.20 20.03 -9.22
CA LEU A 354 -45.61 19.30 -10.42
C LEU A 354 -47.13 19.11 -10.53
N GLY A 355 -47.84 19.17 -9.39
CA GLY A 355 -49.30 19.03 -9.37
C GLY A 355 -49.81 18.35 -8.11
N SER A 356 -50.90 17.58 -8.26
CA SER A 356 -51.49 16.77 -7.19
C SER A 356 -50.52 15.69 -6.71
N ARG A 357 -50.57 15.34 -5.42
CA ARG A 357 -49.86 14.19 -4.83
C ARG A 357 -50.17 12.83 -5.49
N ASP A 358 -51.25 12.77 -6.26
CA ASP A 358 -51.71 11.56 -6.94
C ASP A 358 -51.02 11.30 -8.28
N LEU A 359 -50.25 12.26 -8.79
CA LEU A 359 -49.44 12.06 -9.99
C LEU A 359 -48.34 11.04 -9.72
N LYS A 360 -48.13 10.13 -10.66
CA LYS A 360 -47.13 9.07 -10.54
C LYS A 360 -46.07 9.23 -11.63
N PRO A 361 -44.78 9.26 -11.27
CA PRO A 361 -43.72 9.05 -12.24
C PRO A 361 -43.80 7.64 -12.83
N GLU A 362 -43.89 7.52 -14.14
CA GLU A 362 -44.05 6.24 -14.84
C GLU A 362 -42.78 5.83 -15.60
N GLU A 363 -42.20 6.77 -16.36
CA GLU A 363 -40.99 6.53 -17.14
C GLU A 363 -39.93 7.59 -16.84
N ASN A 364 -38.68 7.13 -16.65
CA ASN A 364 -37.52 7.97 -16.40
C ASN A 364 -36.37 7.56 -17.31
N GLU A 365 -36.10 8.35 -18.34
CA GLU A 365 -35.07 8.07 -19.34
C GLU A 365 -34.15 9.29 -19.44
N GLY A 366 -32.85 9.12 -19.13
CA GLY A 366 -31.82 10.18 -19.19
C GLY A 366 -32.18 11.49 -18.48
N GLY A 367 -32.90 11.42 -17.36
CA GLY A 367 -33.32 12.57 -16.55
C GLY A 367 -34.63 13.24 -16.99
N TYR A 368 -35.28 12.73 -18.05
CA TYR A 368 -36.63 13.12 -18.41
C TYR A 368 -37.63 12.25 -17.66
N LEU A 369 -38.56 12.87 -16.94
CA LEU A 369 -39.53 12.18 -16.09
C LEU A 369 -40.96 12.41 -16.59
N LEU A 370 -41.58 11.36 -17.13
CA LEU A 370 -42.98 11.40 -17.57
C LEU A 370 -43.89 11.05 -16.39
N LEU A 371 -44.87 11.91 -16.10
CA LEU A 371 -45.84 11.69 -15.05
C LEU A 371 -47.22 11.43 -15.65
N ARG A 372 -47.93 10.47 -15.06
CA ARG A 372 -49.32 10.15 -15.40
C ARG A 372 -50.27 10.41 -14.24
N ASP A 373 -51.52 10.67 -14.57
CA ASP A 373 -52.61 10.77 -13.59
C ASP A 373 -53.12 9.38 -13.16
N LYS A 374 -54.09 9.35 -12.24
CA LYS A 374 -54.72 8.10 -11.76
C LYS A 374 -55.45 7.31 -12.86
N ALA A 375 -55.85 7.96 -13.96
CA ALA A 375 -56.51 7.33 -15.08
C ALA A 375 -55.52 6.81 -16.15
N GLY A 376 -54.21 7.03 -15.96
CA GLY A 376 -53.16 6.62 -16.90
C GLY A 376 -52.96 7.60 -18.06
N ASN A 377 -53.54 8.80 -18.01
CA ASN A 377 -53.28 9.83 -19.01
C ASN A 377 -51.96 10.54 -18.72
N VAL A 378 -51.25 10.96 -19.77
CA VAL A 378 -50.05 11.79 -19.63
C VAL A 378 -50.43 13.12 -18.97
N ALA A 379 -49.90 13.35 -17.77
CA ALA A 379 -50.15 14.57 -17.00
C ALA A 379 -49.12 15.66 -17.29
N GLY A 380 -47.88 15.27 -17.63
CA GLY A 380 -46.82 16.18 -18.04
C GLY A 380 -45.45 15.50 -18.09
N LEU A 381 -44.44 16.23 -18.58
CA LEU A 381 -43.05 15.79 -18.70
C LEU A 381 -42.13 16.80 -18.03
N LEU A 382 -41.28 16.33 -17.12
CA LEU A 382 -40.22 17.12 -16.50
C LEU A 382 -38.89 16.86 -17.22
N THR A 383 -38.23 17.91 -17.70
CA THR A 383 -36.93 17.77 -18.38
C THR A 383 -35.75 17.77 -17.39
N PRO A 384 -34.55 17.32 -17.80
CA PRO A 384 -33.34 17.35 -16.96
C PRO A 384 -32.92 18.75 -16.49
N LYS A 385 -33.30 19.81 -17.22
CA LYS A 385 -33.08 21.22 -16.81
C LYS A 385 -34.20 21.80 -15.94
N GLY A 386 -35.20 20.98 -15.63
CA GLY A 386 -36.33 21.35 -14.76
C GLY A 386 -37.35 22.24 -15.47
N VAL A 387 -37.60 22.00 -16.75
CA VAL A 387 -38.76 22.54 -17.47
C VAL A 387 -39.92 21.56 -17.26
N TRP A 388 -41.02 22.05 -16.69
CA TRP A 388 -42.24 21.25 -16.48
C TRP A 388 -43.22 21.53 -17.61
N LEU A 389 -43.35 20.56 -18.54
CA LEU A 389 -44.24 20.64 -19.70
C LEU A 389 -45.60 20.05 -19.35
N GLN A 390 -46.61 20.91 -19.23
CA GLN A 390 -47.98 20.54 -18.92
C GLN A 390 -49.00 21.49 -19.58
N GLY A 391 -50.16 20.96 -19.97
CA GLY A 391 -51.25 21.77 -20.55
C GLY A 391 -50.77 22.50 -21.81
N GLU A 392 -51.01 23.81 -21.87
CA GLU A 392 -50.63 24.64 -23.04
C GLU A 392 -49.11 24.78 -23.24
N SER A 393 -48.30 24.52 -22.21
CA SER A 393 -46.84 24.54 -22.33
C SER A 393 -46.26 23.26 -22.93
N ALA A 394 -47.04 22.18 -22.98
CA ALA A 394 -46.64 20.93 -23.58
C ALA A 394 -46.98 20.90 -25.09
N PRO A 395 -46.11 20.32 -25.94
CA PRO A 395 -46.48 20.04 -27.32
C PRO A 395 -47.76 19.19 -27.40
N PRO A 396 -48.72 19.48 -28.30
CA PRO A 396 -50.01 18.77 -28.35
C PRO A 396 -49.88 17.24 -28.50
N TRP A 397 -48.86 16.77 -29.20
CA TRP A 397 -48.59 15.35 -29.41
C TRP A 397 -48.10 14.63 -28.15
N LEU A 398 -47.61 15.33 -27.13
CA LEU A 398 -47.09 14.72 -25.90
C LEU A 398 -48.18 13.94 -25.13
N ALA A 399 -49.45 14.33 -25.28
CA ALA A 399 -50.57 13.60 -24.70
C ALA A 399 -50.69 12.15 -25.22
N GLN A 400 -50.11 11.86 -26.39
CA GLN A 400 -50.09 10.54 -27.02
C GLN A 400 -48.80 9.74 -26.71
N ALA A 401 -47.92 10.27 -25.84
CA ALA A 401 -46.66 9.62 -25.52
C ALA A 401 -46.87 8.21 -24.94
N GLY A 402 -46.23 7.24 -25.57
CA GLY A 402 -46.28 5.82 -25.22
C GLY A 402 -44.92 5.28 -24.81
N ARG A 403 -43.92 5.31 -25.72
CA ARG A 403 -42.56 4.81 -25.45
C ARG A 403 -41.55 5.94 -25.49
N LEU A 404 -40.64 5.96 -24.52
CA LEU A 404 -39.55 6.91 -24.44
C LEU A 404 -38.20 6.23 -24.66
N ALA A 405 -37.28 6.92 -25.33
CA ALA A 405 -35.88 6.51 -25.43
C ALA A 405 -34.98 7.73 -25.53
N VAL A 406 -33.87 7.76 -24.79
CA VAL A 406 -32.87 8.82 -24.96
C VAL A 406 -31.83 8.41 -25.99
N ARG A 407 -31.62 9.24 -27.01
CA ARG A 407 -30.54 9.08 -28.01
C ARG A 407 -29.88 10.44 -28.23
N GLN A 408 -28.56 10.46 -28.18
CA GLN A 408 -27.74 11.69 -28.29
C GLN A 408 -28.22 12.82 -27.35
N GLY A 409 -28.57 12.46 -26.10
CA GLY A 409 -29.05 13.41 -25.08
C GLY A 409 -30.45 14.00 -25.30
N LYS A 410 -31.17 13.59 -26.35
CA LYS A 410 -32.54 14.02 -26.66
C LYS A 410 -33.52 12.90 -26.33
N LEU A 411 -34.72 13.26 -25.86
CA LEU A 411 -35.79 12.31 -25.55
C LEU A 411 -36.63 12.05 -26.80
N TRP A 412 -36.54 10.86 -27.37
CA TRP A 412 -37.36 10.40 -28.48
C TRP A 412 -38.65 9.82 -27.95
N VAL A 413 -39.77 10.34 -28.46
CA VAL A 413 -41.10 10.00 -27.98
C VAL A 413 -41.88 9.34 -29.11
N SER A 414 -42.33 8.11 -28.88
CA SER A 414 -43.22 7.39 -29.79
C SER A 414 -44.58 7.16 -29.14
N SER A 415 -45.62 6.97 -29.96
CA SER A 415 -46.94 6.55 -29.51
C SER A 415 -46.90 5.11 -28.97
N GLN A 416 -47.99 4.65 -28.34
CA GLN A 416 -48.10 3.27 -27.86
C GLN A 416 -47.96 2.24 -28.99
N ASP A 417 -48.38 2.59 -30.20
CA ASP A 417 -48.29 1.76 -31.40
C ASP A 417 -46.89 1.80 -32.06
N GLY A 418 -45.95 2.56 -31.48
CA GLY A 418 -44.56 2.63 -31.92
C GLY A 418 -44.27 3.68 -33.01
N GLN A 419 -45.26 4.50 -33.41
CA GLN A 419 -45.03 5.61 -34.34
C GLN A 419 -44.26 6.74 -33.66
N LEU A 420 -43.18 7.22 -34.28
CA LEU A 420 -42.42 8.35 -33.75
C LEU A 420 -43.27 9.62 -33.75
N LEU A 421 -43.44 10.28 -32.60
CA LEU A 421 -44.16 11.54 -32.48
C LEU A 421 -43.23 12.74 -32.69
N ASN A 422 -42.12 12.80 -31.95
CA ASN A 422 -41.03 13.76 -32.12
C ASN A 422 -39.85 13.39 -31.19
N ALA A 423 -38.81 14.22 -31.17
CA ALA A 423 -37.78 14.25 -30.13
C ALA A 423 -37.82 15.59 -29.37
N ILE A 424 -37.47 15.59 -28.08
CA ILE A 424 -37.41 16.77 -27.22
C ILE A 424 -35.99 16.98 -26.70
N ASP A 425 -35.52 18.23 -26.69
CA ASP A 425 -34.24 18.59 -26.07
C ASP A 425 -34.36 18.84 -24.55
N ALA A 426 -33.23 19.08 -23.88
CA ALA A 426 -33.22 19.26 -22.43
C ALA A 426 -33.96 20.53 -21.97
N ASP A 427 -34.20 21.49 -22.88
CA ASP A 427 -34.97 22.72 -22.64
C ASP A 427 -36.48 22.53 -22.91
N GLY A 428 -36.91 21.32 -23.30
CA GLY A 428 -38.31 20.98 -23.50
C GLY A 428 -38.85 21.33 -24.88
N ARG A 429 -37.98 21.63 -25.87
CA ARG A 429 -38.39 22.01 -27.22
C ARG A 429 -38.41 20.80 -28.14
N ALA A 430 -39.44 20.71 -28.99
CA ALA A 430 -39.48 19.74 -30.07
C ALA A 430 -38.33 20.00 -31.05
N VAL A 431 -37.57 18.97 -31.37
CA VAL A 431 -36.35 19.06 -32.18
C VAL A 431 -36.67 18.81 -33.65
N LEU A 432 -37.52 17.83 -33.96
CA LEU A 432 -37.78 17.41 -35.34
C LEU A 432 -38.84 18.30 -36.01
N GLN A 433 -38.55 18.74 -37.23
CA GLN A 433 -39.50 19.45 -38.09
C GLN A 433 -40.59 18.48 -38.61
N PRO A 434 -41.80 18.96 -38.97
CA PRO A 434 -42.90 18.09 -39.40
C PRO A 434 -42.53 17.13 -40.53
N GLU A 435 -41.77 17.61 -41.53
CA GLU A 435 -41.32 16.83 -42.68
C GLU A 435 -40.35 15.71 -42.25
N ALA A 436 -39.55 15.96 -41.22
CA ALA A 436 -38.62 14.98 -40.67
C ALA A 436 -39.32 13.87 -39.89
N VAL A 437 -40.38 14.23 -39.14
CA VAL A 437 -41.23 13.26 -38.44
C VAL A 437 -41.93 12.36 -39.46
N GLU A 438 -42.52 12.93 -40.50
CA GLU A 438 -43.18 12.18 -41.57
C GLU A 438 -42.19 11.23 -42.29
N ALA A 439 -41.00 11.73 -42.63
CA ALA A 439 -39.97 10.92 -43.26
C ALA A 439 -39.51 9.74 -42.37
N ALA A 440 -39.37 9.98 -41.06
CA ALA A 440 -38.98 8.96 -40.08
C ALA A 440 -40.10 7.94 -39.80
N GLN A 441 -41.38 8.32 -39.89
CA GLN A 441 -42.51 7.39 -39.78
C GLN A 441 -42.65 6.50 -41.02
N GLY A 442 -42.36 7.04 -42.21
CA GLY A 442 -42.43 6.33 -43.49
C GLY A 442 -41.18 5.50 -43.86
N SER A 443 -40.14 5.54 -43.02
CA SER A 443 -38.82 4.95 -43.27
C SER A 443 -38.33 4.18 -42.04
N GLN A 444 -37.29 3.35 -42.19
CA GLN A 444 -36.64 2.72 -41.04
C GLN A 444 -35.54 3.64 -40.49
N LEU A 445 -35.79 4.27 -39.33
CA LEU A 445 -34.77 5.05 -38.61
C LEU A 445 -33.75 4.10 -37.96
N ARG A 446 -32.49 4.21 -38.37
CA ARG A 446 -31.33 3.49 -37.83
C ARG A 446 -30.42 4.44 -37.03
N ASP A 447 -29.87 3.93 -35.95
CA ASP A 447 -28.89 4.66 -35.13
C ASP A 447 -27.54 4.76 -35.83
N LEU A 448 -26.78 5.79 -35.49
CA LEU A 448 -25.43 5.99 -36.02
C LEU A 448 -24.41 5.20 -35.18
N PRO A 449 -23.33 4.70 -35.80
CA PRO A 449 -22.27 3.99 -35.10
C PRO A 449 -21.45 4.89 -34.16
N LEU A 450 -21.50 6.21 -34.35
CA LEU A 450 -20.83 7.21 -33.51
C LEU A 450 -21.84 8.23 -32.99
N ASP A 451 -21.77 8.52 -31.69
CA ASP A 451 -22.52 9.61 -31.04
C ASP A 451 -21.64 10.87 -30.97
N VAL A 452 -21.89 11.82 -31.87
CA VAL A 452 -21.11 13.06 -32.01
C VAL A 452 -22.02 14.26 -31.73
N PRO A 453 -21.68 15.15 -30.77
CA PRO A 453 -22.42 16.37 -30.50
C PRO A 453 -22.61 17.23 -31.76
N ASP A 454 -23.82 17.77 -31.94
CA ASP A 454 -24.24 18.55 -33.11
C ASP A 454 -24.14 17.81 -34.46
N GLY A 455 -23.89 16.50 -34.45
CA GLY A 455 -23.91 15.63 -35.62
C GLY A 455 -25.31 15.19 -36.03
N PRO A 456 -25.45 14.45 -37.15
CA PRO A 456 -26.71 13.86 -37.53
C PRO A 456 -27.31 12.99 -36.42
N LEU A 457 -28.63 12.98 -36.33
CA LEU A 457 -29.41 12.29 -35.31
C LEU A 457 -29.72 10.83 -35.69
N GLY A 458 -29.56 10.45 -36.96
CA GLY A 458 -29.82 9.10 -37.44
C GLY A 458 -29.84 8.97 -38.95
N VAL A 459 -29.95 7.72 -39.43
CA VAL A 459 -30.07 7.37 -40.85
C VAL A 459 -31.49 6.92 -41.15
N LEU A 460 -32.09 7.46 -42.19
CA LEU A 460 -33.37 7.02 -42.72
C LEU A 460 -33.13 6.01 -43.86
N GLY A 461 -33.46 4.75 -43.62
CA GLY A 461 -33.40 3.68 -44.63
C GLY A 461 -34.74 3.43 -45.33
N GLN A 462 -34.71 2.90 -46.55
CA GLN A 462 -35.93 2.42 -47.20
C GLN A 462 -36.52 1.25 -46.40
N GLY A 463 -37.80 1.36 -46.02
CA GLY A 463 -38.49 0.28 -45.31
C GLY A 463 -38.63 -0.99 -46.17
N TYR A 464 -38.73 -2.15 -45.52
CA TYR A 464 -38.83 -3.48 -46.16
C TYR A 464 -39.90 -3.62 -47.25
N CYS A 465 -40.92 -2.76 -47.28
CA CYS A 465 -42.03 -2.84 -48.22
C CYS A 465 -41.89 -1.92 -49.46
N HIS A 466 -40.87 -1.05 -49.57
CA HIS A 466 -40.73 -0.05 -50.66
C HIS A 466 -42.01 0.78 -50.95
N CYS A 467 -42.89 0.98 -49.96
CA CYS A 467 -44.23 1.53 -50.15
C CYS A 467 -44.33 3.07 -50.08
N THR A 468 -43.22 3.77 -49.83
CA THR A 468 -43.17 5.23 -49.67
C THR A 468 -42.28 5.85 -50.74
N GLU A 469 -42.72 6.96 -51.35
CA GLU A 469 -42.00 7.66 -52.44
C GLU A 469 -40.74 8.45 -51.98
N GLY A 470 -40.21 8.15 -50.78
CA GLY A 470 -39.04 8.80 -50.19
C GLY A 470 -37.77 7.96 -50.35
N GLY A 471 -36.67 8.57 -50.80
CA GLY A 471 -35.36 7.92 -50.81
C GLY A 471 -34.72 7.88 -49.42
N ALA A 472 -33.61 7.16 -49.29
CA ALA A 472 -32.81 7.16 -48.07
C ALA A 472 -32.33 8.59 -47.71
N GLY A 473 -31.98 8.82 -46.45
CA GLY A 473 -31.58 10.16 -46.01
C GLY A 473 -30.91 10.20 -44.64
N LEU A 474 -30.47 11.39 -44.26
CA LEU A 474 -29.91 11.71 -42.95
C LEU A 474 -30.84 12.64 -42.20
N LEU A 475 -31.09 12.30 -40.94
CA LEU A 475 -31.78 13.20 -40.02
C LEU A 475 -30.73 14.10 -39.36
N LEU A 476 -30.84 15.41 -39.52
CA LEU A 476 -29.83 16.37 -39.10
C LEU A 476 -30.07 16.89 -37.67
N ALA A 477 -29.02 17.43 -37.05
CA ALA A 477 -29.06 17.96 -35.68
C ALA A 477 -30.11 19.07 -35.46
N ASP A 478 -30.40 19.84 -36.50
CA ASP A 478 -31.40 20.91 -36.51
C ASP A 478 -32.84 20.41 -36.74
N GLY A 479 -33.02 19.09 -36.80
CA GLY A 479 -34.32 18.44 -36.97
C GLY A 479 -34.85 18.43 -38.39
N SER A 480 -34.06 18.85 -39.38
CA SER A 480 -34.38 18.71 -40.80
C SER A 480 -33.90 17.35 -41.36
N VAL A 481 -34.31 17.02 -42.58
CA VAL A 481 -33.86 15.81 -43.30
C VAL A 481 -33.12 16.18 -44.57
N ALA A 482 -31.93 15.63 -44.74
CA ALA A 482 -31.21 15.62 -46.02
C ALA A 482 -31.51 14.30 -46.74
N THR A 483 -32.34 14.34 -47.78
CA THR A 483 -32.74 13.17 -48.57
C THR A 483 -32.87 13.51 -50.05
N ARG A 484 -32.73 12.50 -50.91
CA ARG A 484 -33.06 12.58 -52.35
C ARG A 484 -33.75 11.30 -52.79
N LYS A 485 -34.67 11.41 -53.76
CA LYS A 485 -35.46 10.27 -54.28
C LYS A 485 -34.60 9.15 -54.90
N ASP A 486 -33.45 9.49 -55.45
CA ASP A 486 -32.53 8.54 -56.09
C ASP A 486 -31.59 7.84 -55.09
N TRP A 487 -31.62 8.20 -53.81
CA TRP A 487 -30.83 7.53 -52.79
C TRP A 487 -31.53 6.26 -52.32
N SER A 488 -30.86 5.12 -52.46
CA SER A 488 -31.34 3.82 -51.98
C SER A 488 -30.87 3.52 -50.55
N GLU A 489 -29.66 3.97 -50.18
CA GLU A 489 -29.09 3.80 -48.85
C GLU A 489 -28.12 4.95 -48.50
N ILE A 490 -27.99 5.24 -47.20
CA ILE A 490 -26.91 6.06 -46.64
C ILE A 490 -26.03 5.18 -45.78
N VAL A 491 -24.73 5.17 -46.08
CA VAL A 491 -23.70 4.40 -45.38
C VAL A 491 -22.85 5.37 -44.54
N PRO A 492 -22.84 5.26 -43.21
CA PRO A 492 -21.86 5.94 -42.37
C PRO A 492 -20.46 5.44 -42.70
N LEU A 493 -19.52 6.35 -42.98
CA LEU A 493 -18.14 6.00 -43.32
C LEU A 493 -17.18 6.14 -42.13
N ASP A 494 -17.69 6.58 -40.99
CA ASP A 494 -16.96 6.72 -39.73
C ASP A 494 -17.57 5.79 -38.68
N GLY A 495 -16.73 5.05 -37.95
CA GLY A 495 -17.17 4.11 -36.92
C GLY A 495 -16.29 2.84 -36.84
N PRO A 496 -16.47 2.05 -35.77
CA PRO A 496 -15.78 0.77 -35.58
C PRO A 496 -16.12 -0.22 -36.71
N ARG A 497 -15.21 -1.16 -37.02
CA ARG A 497 -15.51 -2.29 -37.92
C ARG A 497 -16.55 -3.20 -37.27
N ASP A 498 -17.39 -3.84 -38.09
CA ASP A 498 -18.28 -4.94 -37.65
C ASP A 498 -17.50 -6.26 -37.37
N ASP A 499 -16.16 -6.25 -37.35
CA ASP A 499 -15.32 -7.41 -37.04
C ASP A 499 -14.72 -7.34 -35.62
N ASP A 500 -14.43 -8.52 -35.05
CA ASP A 500 -13.89 -8.71 -33.69
C ASP A 500 -12.47 -8.12 -33.46
N THR A 501 -11.90 -7.36 -34.41
CA THR A 501 -10.55 -6.75 -34.28
C THR A 501 -10.55 -5.31 -33.75
N ALA A 502 -11.65 -4.90 -33.10
CA ALA A 502 -11.94 -3.58 -32.52
C ALA A 502 -10.87 -2.93 -31.60
N GLN A 503 -9.74 -3.59 -31.33
CA GLN A 503 -8.67 -3.07 -30.48
C GLN A 503 -7.77 -2.02 -31.15
N ASP A 504 -7.64 -2.01 -32.47
CA ASP A 504 -6.74 -1.07 -33.19
C ASP A 504 -7.40 0.28 -33.56
N ASP A 505 -8.74 0.38 -33.58
CA ASP A 505 -9.46 1.61 -34.00
C ASP A 505 -9.81 2.56 -32.81
N ALA A 506 -9.50 2.18 -31.56
CA ALA A 506 -10.03 2.83 -30.35
C ALA A 506 -9.34 4.15 -29.91
N GLU A 507 -8.30 4.62 -30.61
CA GLU A 507 -7.49 5.78 -30.17
C GLU A 507 -7.44 6.96 -31.18
N ALA A 508 -8.38 7.04 -32.12
CA ALA A 508 -8.51 8.24 -32.95
C ALA A 508 -9.12 9.41 -32.14
N GLU A 509 -8.64 10.65 -32.34
CA GLU A 509 -9.24 11.84 -31.73
C GLU A 509 -10.77 11.87 -31.96
N PRO A 510 -11.58 12.32 -30.98
CA PRO A 510 -13.02 12.38 -31.14
C PRO A 510 -13.38 13.24 -32.36
N LEU A 511 -14.16 12.68 -33.28
CA LEU A 511 -14.62 13.41 -34.46
C LEU A 511 -15.63 14.48 -34.05
N THR A 512 -15.52 15.64 -34.71
CA THR A 512 -16.55 16.69 -34.69
C THR A 512 -17.65 16.42 -35.73
N ALA A 513 -18.81 17.06 -35.59
CA ALA A 513 -19.94 16.92 -36.51
C ALA A 513 -19.55 17.18 -37.98
N ASP A 514 -18.79 18.24 -38.25
CA ASP A 514 -18.38 18.61 -39.61
C ASP A 514 -17.29 17.66 -40.18
N GLN A 515 -16.67 16.81 -39.35
CA GLN A 515 -15.71 15.80 -39.80
C GLN A 515 -16.38 14.49 -40.23
N LEU A 516 -17.61 14.21 -39.80
CA LEU A 516 -18.32 12.98 -40.18
C LEU A 516 -18.56 12.90 -41.68
N ARG A 517 -18.42 11.70 -42.25
CA ARG A 517 -18.61 11.42 -43.67
C ARG A 517 -19.61 10.29 -43.86
N PHE A 518 -20.40 10.45 -44.91
CA PHE A 518 -21.41 9.49 -45.31
C PHE A 518 -21.32 9.24 -46.81
N ALA A 519 -21.78 8.09 -47.27
CA ALA A 519 -21.98 7.84 -48.69
C ALA A 519 -23.46 7.58 -48.99
N ALA A 520 -23.99 8.29 -49.99
CA ALA A 520 -25.30 7.97 -50.56
C ALA A 520 -25.15 7.00 -51.72
N GLN A 521 -25.80 5.85 -51.62
CA GLN A 521 -25.90 4.86 -52.68
C GLN A 521 -27.04 5.22 -53.64
N SER A 522 -26.79 5.11 -54.94
CA SER A 522 -27.79 5.23 -56.02
C SER A 522 -27.49 4.21 -57.12
N ASP A 523 -28.39 4.09 -58.10
CA ASP A 523 -28.17 3.25 -59.30
C ASP A 523 -26.95 3.70 -60.13
N ALA A 524 -26.56 4.98 -60.01
CA ALA A 524 -25.43 5.55 -60.74
C ALA A 524 -24.09 5.40 -60.00
N GLY A 525 -24.09 4.99 -58.74
CA GLY A 525 -22.92 4.86 -57.87
C GLY A 525 -23.08 5.53 -56.51
N MET A 526 -21.98 5.59 -55.75
CA MET A 526 -21.87 6.20 -54.43
C MET A 526 -21.42 7.66 -54.51
N GLN A 527 -22.16 8.54 -53.84
CA GLN A 527 -21.80 9.96 -53.68
C GLN A 527 -21.28 10.22 -52.26
N LEU A 528 -20.09 10.80 -52.13
CA LEU A 528 -19.56 11.24 -50.83
C LEU A 528 -20.37 12.46 -50.33
N LEU A 529 -20.78 12.42 -49.07
CA LEU A 529 -21.49 13.48 -48.36
C LEU A 529 -20.70 13.98 -47.15
N ASP A 530 -20.88 15.26 -46.83
CA ASP A 530 -20.40 15.83 -45.58
C ASP A 530 -21.30 15.49 -44.38
N GLY A 531 -20.92 15.97 -43.18
CA GLY A 531 -21.65 15.72 -41.93
C GLY A 531 -23.06 16.32 -41.88
N ARG A 532 -23.48 17.09 -42.89
CA ARG A 532 -24.83 17.67 -43.01
C ARG A 532 -25.61 17.05 -44.18
N GLY A 533 -25.10 15.95 -44.74
CA GLY A 533 -25.73 15.24 -45.85
C GLY A 533 -25.62 15.97 -47.19
N LYS A 534 -24.74 16.99 -47.30
CA LYS A 534 -24.54 17.70 -48.58
C LYS A 534 -23.54 16.93 -49.44
N PRO A 535 -23.83 16.74 -50.76
CA PRO A 535 -22.87 16.17 -51.68
C PRO A 535 -21.57 16.96 -51.73
N MET A 536 -20.45 16.25 -51.56
CA MET A 536 -19.10 16.79 -51.69
C MET A 536 -18.65 16.82 -53.16
N ASP A 537 -17.65 17.64 -53.46
CA ASP A 537 -17.03 17.74 -54.78
C ASP A 537 -16.12 16.53 -55.07
N LEU A 538 -16.76 15.38 -55.28
CA LEU A 538 -16.15 14.13 -55.70
C LEU A 538 -17.09 13.48 -56.72
N PRO A 539 -16.61 13.06 -57.91
CA PRO A 539 -17.43 12.30 -58.85
C PRO A 539 -18.00 11.03 -58.21
N LEU A 540 -19.10 10.50 -58.76
CA LEU A 540 -19.67 9.24 -58.30
C LEU A 540 -18.63 8.12 -58.34
N GLN A 541 -18.51 7.40 -57.23
CA GLN A 541 -17.60 6.26 -57.08
C GLN A 541 -18.38 4.95 -57.19
N GLN A 542 -17.72 3.87 -57.60
CA GLN A 542 -18.31 2.53 -57.53
C GLN A 542 -18.27 2.00 -56.09
N HIS A 543 -17.27 2.42 -55.31
CA HIS A 543 -17.16 2.12 -53.88
C HIS A 543 -16.45 3.26 -53.13
N ILE A 544 -16.91 3.54 -51.90
CA ILE A 544 -16.25 4.43 -50.94
C ILE A 544 -16.10 3.64 -49.63
N GLY A 545 -14.86 3.40 -49.23
CA GLY A 545 -14.54 2.71 -47.98
C GLY A 545 -14.70 3.60 -46.74
N ALA A 546 -14.55 2.99 -45.57
CA ALA A 546 -14.57 3.73 -44.31
C ALA A 546 -13.32 4.62 -44.18
N PHE A 547 -13.48 5.76 -43.51
CA PHE A 547 -12.37 6.65 -43.18
C PHE A 547 -11.51 6.02 -42.06
N ARG A 548 -10.20 5.97 -42.30
CA ARG A 548 -9.16 5.55 -41.36
C ARG A 548 -8.03 6.56 -41.38
N HIS A 549 -7.61 7.03 -40.20
CA HIS A 549 -6.62 8.10 -40.05
C HIS A 549 -6.88 9.34 -40.93
N GLY A 550 -8.15 9.66 -41.21
CA GLY A 550 -8.57 10.80 -42.04
C GLY A 550 -8.68 10.56 -43.55
N TYR A 551 -8.47 9.32 -44.02
CA TYR A 551 -8.53 8.95 -45.43
C TYR A 551 -9.40 7.72 -45.68
N ALA A 552 -10.04 7.66 -46.85
CA ALA A 552 -10.82 6.49 -47.28
C ALA A 552 -10.37 6.03 -48.67
N LEU A 553 -10.45 4.72 -48.93
CA LEU A 553 -10.25 4.16 -50.26
C LEU A 553 -11.48 4.43 -51.12
N ILE A 554 -11.25 4.87 -52.35
CA ILE A 554 -12.29 5.06 -53.36
C ILE A 554 -11.93 4.28 -54.62
N TYR A 555 -12.94 3.70 -55.25
CA TYR A 555 -12.78 2.94 -56.48
C TYR A 555 -13.77 3.42 -57.54
N ALA A 556 -13.24 3.78 -58.71
CA ALA A 556 -14.06 4.10 -59.88
C ALA A 556 -13.26 3.91 -61.16
N LYS A 557 -13.92 3.43 -62.23
CA LYS A 557 -13.34 3.29 -63.58
C LYS A 557 -12.10 2.39 -63.63
N GLY A 558 -11.99 1.41 -62.73
CA GLY A 558 -10.84 0.51 -62.66
C GLY A 558 -9.63 1.08 -61.92
N GLU A 559 -9.73 2.25 -61.31
CA GLU A 559 -8.64 2.89 -60.56
C GLU A 559 -9.00 3.01 -59.07
N THR A 560 -8.06 2.61 -58.21
CA THR A 560 -8.15 2.78 -56.76
C THR A 560 -7.36 4.03 -56.35
N ARG A 561 -7.99 4.91 -55.59
CA ARG A 561 -7.39 6.15 -55.05
C ARG A 561 -7.74 6.30 -53.58
N LEU A 562 -7.08 7.23 -52.90
CA LEU A 562 -7.48 7.68 -51.58
C LEU A 562 -8.20 9.02 -51.68
N VAL A 563 -9.10 9.28 -50.73
CA VAL A 563 -9.74 10.58 -50.55
C VAL A 563 -9.58 11.02 -49.10
N ASP A 564 -9.22 12.28 -48.88
CA ASP A 564 -9.24 12.86 -47.54
C ASP A 564 -10.62 13.43 -47.17
N ARG A 565 -10.79 13.85 -45.91
CA ARG A 565 -12.06 14.41 -45.44
C ARG A 565 -12.47 15.68 -46.20
N ALA A 566 -11.59 16.38 -46.89
CA ALA A 566 -11.96 17.55 -47.70
C ALA A 566 -12.42 17.18 -49.12
N GLY A 567 -12.38 15.90 -49.49
CA GLY A 567 -12.71 15.43 -50.83
C GLY A 567 -11.51 15.43 -51.79
N LYS A 568 -10.31 15.79 -51.34
CA LYS A 568 -9.12 15.79 -52.18
C LYS A 568 -8.61 14.36 -52.36
N THR A 569 -8.31 14.00 -53.60
CA THR A 569 -7.88 12.65 -53.98
C THR A 569 -6.36 12.50 -54.08
N TYR A 570 -5.87 11.30 -53.78
CA TYR A 570 -4.46 10.92 -53.87
C TYR A 570 -4.33 9.62 -54.65
N ASP A 571 -3.38 9.59 -55.58
CA ASP A 571 -3.16 8.44 -56.43
C ASP A 571 -2.40 7.33 -55.69
N LEU A 572 -2.81 6.09 -55.93
CA LEU A 572 -2.10 4.90 -55.49
C LEU A 572 -1.57 4.14 -56.71
N PRO A 573 -0.39 3.53 -56.63
CA PRO A 573 0.03 2.54 -57.61
C PRO A 573 -0.91 1.35 -57.66
N ASP A 574 -0.83 0.57 -58.74
CA ASP A 574 -1.63 -0.64 -58.94
C ASP A 574 -1.19 -1.73 -57.95
N TYR A 575 -1.83 -1.75 -56.79
CA TYR A 575 -1.63 -2.70 -55.71
C TYR A 575 -2.84 -3.63 -55.63
N PHE A 576 -2.61 -4.90 -55.32
CA PHE A 576 -3.69 -5.86 -55.11
C PHE A 576 -4.56 -5.45 -53.92
N GLU A 577 -3.90 -5.01 -52.84
CA GLU A 577 -4.55 -4.54 -51.62
C GLU A 577 -3.73 -3.41 -51.01
N ALA A 578 -4.41 -2.39 -50.48
CA ALA A 578 -3.81 -1.28 -49.77
C ALA A 578 -4.69 -0.87 -48.59
N GLU A 579 -4.10 -0.60 -47.44
CA GLU A 579 -4.83 -0.20 -46.23
C GLU A 579 -4.12 0.96 -45.53
N VAL A 580 -4.89 1.96 -45.09
CA VAL A 580 -4.35 3.13 -44.38
C VAL A 580 -3.95 2.72 -42.97
N VAL A 581 -2.65 2.85 -42.66
CA VAL A 581 -2.09 2.50 -41.35
C VAL A 581 -1.61 3.72 -40.57
N ALA A 582 -1.51 4.89 -41.20
CA ALA A 582 -1.22 6.17 -40.56
C ALA A 582 -1.72 7.33 -41.44
N PRO A 583 -1.83 8.56 -40.93
CA PRO A 583 -2.05 9.72 -41.79
C PRO A 583 -0.96 9.81 -42.87
N GLY A 584 -1.36 9.67 -44.14
CA GLY A 584 -0.45 9.72 -45.28
C GLY A 584 0.29 8.41 -45.63
N LEU A 585 0.03 7.31 -44.90
CA LEU A 585 0.76 6.04 -45.09
C LEU A 585 -0.20 4.86 -45.28
N VAL A 586 0.07 4.03 -46.29
CA VAL A 586 -0.60 2.74 -46.49
C VAL A 586 0.37 1.57 -46.35
N ARG A 587 -0.13 0.44 -45.82
CA ARG A 587 0.46 -0.88 -46.06
C ARG A 587 -0.12 -1.44 -47.35
N TYR A 588 0.68 -2.13 -48.17
CA TYR A 588 0.21 -2.68 -49.44
C TYR A 588 0.73 -4.09 -49.75
N LEU A 589 -0.03 -4.86 -50.53
CA LEU A 589 0.33 -6.14 -51.13
C LEU A 589 0.44 -6.01 -52.67
N LYS A 590 1.44 -6.67 -53.27
CA LYS A 590 1.61 -6.69 -54.73
C LYS A 590 0.77 -7.76 -55.42
N THR A 591 0.50 -8.88 -54.74
CA THR A 591 -0.30 -9.98 -55.29
C THR A 591 -1.24 -10.55 -54.24
N ALA A 592 -2.15 -11.43 -54.68
CA ALA A 592 -3.11 -12.14 -53.84
C ALA A 592 -2.54 -13.43 -53.21
N ALA A 593 -1.23 -13.70 -53.36
CA ALA A 593 -0.65 -14.95 -52.90
C ALA A 593 -0.60 -15.03 -51.37
N GLU A 594 -0.96 -16.19 -50.82
CA GLU A 594 -0.94 -16.44 -49.39
C GLU A 594 0.48 -16.28 -48.82
N GLY A 595 0.64 -15.44 -47.80
CA GLY A 595 1.92 -15.17 -47.14
C GLY A 595 2.80 -14.12 -47.83
N ASP A 596 2.30 -13.46 -48.89
CA ASP A 596 2.99 -12.34 -49.51
C ASP A 596 3.28 -11.24 -48.48
N PRO A 597 4.50 -10.67 -48.47
CA PRO A 597 4.85 -9.65 -47.50
C PRO A 597 4.18 -8.32 -47.85
N TRP A 598 3.89 -7.54 -46.82
CA TRP A 598 3.46 -6.15 -46.88
C TRP A 598 4.64 -5.21 -47.12
N GLY A 599 4.41 -4.20 -47.97
CA GLY A 599 5.25 -3.01 -48.11
C GLY A 599 4.63 -1.78 -47.46
N LEU A 600 5.37 -0.67 -47.42
CA LEU A 600 4.90 0.64 -46.95
C LEU A 600 5.04 1.70 -48.04
N TYR A 601 4.00 2.49 -48.24
CA TYR A 601 3.95 3.54 -49.25
C TYR A 601 3.38 4.83 -48.68
N ASP A 602 4.13 5.93 -48.84
CA ASP A 602 3.69 7.28 -48.51
C ASP A 602 2.99 7.86 -49.73
N PHE A 603 1.66 7.94 -49.68
CA PHE A 603 0.84 8.38 -50.80
C PHE A 603 0.74 9.91 -50.91
N ILE A 604 1.17 10.64 -49.87
CA ILE A 604 1.26 12.10 -49.93
C ILE A 604 2.53 12.51 -50.67
N ALA A 605 3.65 11.85 -50.36
CA ALA A 605 4.93 12.05 -51.02
C ALA A 605 5.05 11.30 -52.36
N GLY A 606 4.15 10.35 -52.63
CA GLY A 606 4.19 9.49 -53.82
C GLY A 606 5.43 8.58 -53.83
N LYS A 607 5.82 8.04 -52.67
CA LYS A 607 7.10 7.35 -52.48
C LYS A 607 6.95 6.03 -51.74
N GLU A 608 7.59 4.99 -52.28
CA GLU A 608 7.80 3.74 -51.55
C GLU A 608 8.75 3.96 -50.36
N VAL A 609 8.22 3.74 -49.16
CA VAL A 609 8.97 3.84 -47.90
C VAL A 609 9.74 2.55 -47.63
N SER A 610 9.06 1.41 -47.82
CA SER A 610 9.67 0.09 -47.78
C SER A 610 9.06 -0.81 -48.85
N ALA A 611 9.94 -1.47 -49.60
CA ALA A 611 9.55 -2.60 -50.43
C ALA A 611 8.89 -3.71 -49.57
N PRO A 612 8.10 -4.61 -50.18
CA PRO A 612 7.43 -5.69 -49.47
C PRO A 612 8.42 -6.60 -48.71
N ALA A 613 8.39 -6.55 -47.39
CA ALA A 613 9.32 -7.27 -46.52
C ALA A 613 8.72 -7.75 -45.20
N PHE A 614 7.55 -7.23 -44.81
CA PHE A 614 6.93 -7.52 -43.52
C PHE A 614 5.83 -8.56 -43.67
N GLN A 615 5.78 -9.55 -42.79
CA GLN A 615 4.64 -10.48 -42.74
C GLN A 615 3.41 -9.83 -42.10
N TYR A 616 3.62 -8.82 -41.26
CA TYR A 616 2.56 -8.03 -40.65
C TYR A 616 3.06 -6.62 -40.31
N ILE A 617 2.20 -5.62 -40.50
CA ILE A 617 2.40 -4.24 -40.05
C ILE A 617 1.10 -3.75 -39.45
N GLY A 618 1.04 -3.50 -38.14
CA GLY A 618 -0.14 -2.93 -37.50
C GLY A 618 -0.33 -1.45 -37.79
N ALA A 619 -1.42 -0.87 -37.27
CA ALA A 619 -1.65 0.57 -37.34
C ALA A 619 -0.56 1.36 -36.56
N PHE A 620 -0.25 2.55 -37.05
CA PHE A 620 0.64 3.48 -36.39
C PHE A 620 -0.13 4.34 -35.41
N HIS A 621 0.24 4.21 -34.14
CA HIS A 621 -0.22 5.09 -33.05
C HIS A 621 0.99 5.87 -32.56
N ASP A 622 0.88 7.21 -32.54
CA ASP A 622 1.96 8.14 -32.21
C ASP A 622 3.28 7.88 -32.97
N GLY A 623 3.14 7.51 -34.24
CA GLY A 623 4.26 7.26 -35.13
C GLY A 623 5.02 5.97 -34.80
N ARG A 624 4.38 4.97 -34.20
CA ARG A 624 4.97 3.64 -33.97
C ARG A 624 3.98 2.55 -34.33
N ALA A 625 4.44 1.45 -34.92
CA ALA A 625 3.62 0.28 -35.23
C ALA A 625 4.34 -1.01 -34.81
N ILE A 626 3.56 -2.02 -34.40
CA ILE A 626 4.07 -3.38 -34.24
C ILE A 626 4.21 -3.99 -35.65
N ALA A 627 5.36 -4.61 -35.93
CA ALA A 627 5.61 -5.25 -37.21
C ALA A 627 6.34 -6.59 -37.02
N ALA A 628 6.14 -7.49 -37.97
CA ALA A 628 6.74 -8.83 -37.93
C ALA A 628 7.41 -9.19 -39.25
N LEU A 629 8.55 -9.89 -39.18
CA LEU A 629 9.20 -10.54 -40.34
C LEU A 629 8.82 -12.03 -40.45
N GLY A 630 7.91 -12.50 -39.60
CA GLY A 630 7.49 -13.89 -39.46
C GLY A 630 7.46 -14.33 -38.01
N LYS A 631 7.27 -15.64 -37.79
CA LYS A 631 7.23 -16.25 -36.46
C LYS A 631 8.50 -15.94 -35.66
N ASP A 632 8.34 -15.55 -34.39
CA ASP A 632 9.42 -15.19 -33.47
C ASP A 632 10.32 -14.03 -33.95
N LYS A 633 9.81 -13.20 -34.87
CA LYS A 633 10.49 -12.03 -35.42
C LYS A 633 9.60 -10.79 -35.36
N VAL A 634 9.04 -10.54 -34.18
CA VAL A 634 8.19 -9.38 -33.89
C VAL A 634 9.00 -8.26 -33.24
N GLY A 635 8.70 -7.02 -33.61
CA GLY A 635 9.33 -5.80 -33.11
C GLY A 635 8.45 -4.57 -33.30
N VAL A 636 9.03 -3.38 -33.16
CA VAL A 636 8.33 -2.10 -33.32
C VAL A 636 9.08 -1.24 -34.33
N ILE A 637 8.37 -0.63 -35.28
CA ILE A 637 8.93 0.24 -36.32
C ILE A 637 8.43 1.68 -36.22
N ASP A 638 9.19 2.61 -36.80
CA ASP A 638 8.75 3.99 -37.09
C ASP A 638 8.08 4.10 -38.49
N PRO A 639 7.50 5.25 -38.87
CA PRO A 639 6.79 5.40 -40.14
C PRO A 639 7.70 5.32 -41.36
N GLN A 640 9.02 5.33 -41.17
CA GLN A 640 10.02 5.11 -42.21
C GLN A 640 10.38 3.61 -42.36
N GLY A 641 9.70 2.72 -41.62
CA GLY A 641 9.95 1.28 -41.63
C GLY A 641 11.19 0.86 -40.84
N LYS A 642 11.81 1.78 -40.09
CA LYS A 642 13.02 1.47 -39.31
C LYS A 642 12.64 0.86 -37.96
N TRP A 643 13.33 -0.21 -37.58
CA TRP A 643 13.16 -0.88 -36.29
C TRP A 643 13.63 0.01 -35.14
N ILE A 644 12.70 0.29 -34.23
CA ILE A 644 12.94 0.90 -32.91
C ILE A 644 13.20 -0.19 -31.88
N VAL A 645 12.31 -1.19 -31.83
CA VAL A 645 12.56 -2.45 -31.11
C VAL A 645 12.88 -3.52 -32.16
N PRO A 646 14.08 -4.14 -32.15
CA PRO A 646 14.48 -5.12 -33.14
C PRO A 646 13.53 -6.34 -33.22
N PRO A 647 13.37 -6.98 -34.39
CA PRO A 647 12.46 -8.11 -34.60
C PRO A 647 13.05 -9.42 -34.07
N ARG A 648 13.18 -9.53 -32.74
CA ARG A 648 13.79 -10.66 -32.02
C ARG A 648 12.86 -11.24 -30.94
N HIS A 649 11.56 -10.96 -31.04
CA HIS A 649 10.57 -11.28 -30.02
C HIS A 649 9.50 -12.18 -30.59
N ASN A 650 8.87 -12.97 -29.72
CA ASN A 650 7.76 -13.84 -30.08
C ASN A 650 6.54 -13.03 -30.52
N ASP A 651 6.20 -12.02 -29.73
CA ASP A 651 5.07 -11.14 -29.92
C ASP A 651 5.32 -9.78 -29.23
N ALA A 652 4.44 -8.82 -29.47
CA ALA A 652 4.44 -7.51 -28.83
C ALA A 652 3.01 -7.04 -28.54
N ARG A 653 2.81 -6.40 -27.38
CA ARG A 653 1.56 -5.74 -27.03
C ARG A 653 1.82 -4.28 -26.70
N ARG A 654 1.08 -3.37 -27.33
CA ARG A 654 1.12 -1.95 -26.98
C ARG A 654 0.49 -1.74 -25.60
N VAL A 655 1.15 -0.97 -24.74
CA VAL A 655 0.62 -0.56 -23.43
C VAL A 655 0.05 0.86 -23.52
N ASN A 656 0.76 1.76 -24.22
CA ASN A 656 0.33 3.13 -24.55
C ASN A 656 1.20 3.68 -25.71
N ASP A 657 1.21 5.01 -25.87
CA ASP A 657 2.03 5.78 -26.83
C ASP A 657 3.56 5.67 -26.60
N LYS A 658 3.99 5.22 -25.41
CA LYS A 658 5.40 5.20 -24.96
C LYS A 658 5.94 3.82 -24.61
N LEU A 659 5.10 2.81 -24.43
CA LEU A 659 5.44 1.54 -23.80
C LEU A 659 4.92 0.35 -24.60
N TRP A 660 5.77 -0.67 -24.74
CA TRP A 660 5.43 -1.96 -25.35
C TRP A 660 5.88 -3.11 -24.46
N LEU A 661 5.01 -4.10 -24.30
CA LEU A 661 5.33 -5.36 -23.65
C LEU A 661 5.82 -6.34 -24.73
N MET A 662 7.08 -6.74 -24.66
CA MET A 662 7.72 -7.61 -25.63
C MET A 662 7.86 -9.02 -25.05
N TYR A 663 7.41 -10.03 -25.79
CA TYR A 663 7.43 -11.43 -25.35
C TYR A 663 8.67 -12.17 -25.86
N GLN A 664 9.29 -12.98 -24.99
CA GLN A 664 10.55 -13.65 -25.29
C GLN A 664 10.39 -14.68 -26.44
N ALA A 665 11.29 -14.63 -27.42
CA ALA A 665 11.36 -15.59 -28.53
C ALA A 665 11.77 -17.01 -28.04
N GLY A 666 11.21 -18.06 -28.65
CA GLY A 666 11.58 -19.46 -28.36
C GLY A 666 10.40 -20.45 -28.34
N SER A 667 10.70 -21.75 -28.40
CA SER A 667 9.71 -22.83 -28.51
C SER A 667 9.12 -23.27 -27.16
N LYS A 668 7.79 -23.17 -27.05
CA LYS A 668 6.90 -23.78 -26.03
C LYS A 668 7.21 -23.44 -24.55
N GLU A 669 6.64 -22.34 -24.10
CA GLU A 669 5.96 -22.31 -22.80
C GLU A 669 4.47 -22.08 -23.07
N GLU A 670 3.58 -22.47 -22.14
CA GLU A 670 2.17 -22.06 -22.17
C GLU A 670 2.13 -20.54 -22.42
N ASP A 671 1.45 -20.08 -23.48
CA ASP A 671 1.51 -18.67 -23.91
C ASP A 671 1.18 -17.68 -22.77
N TYR A 672 0.41 -18.13 -21.78
CA TYR A 672 0.09 -17.36 -20.56
C TYR A 672 1.26 -17.07 -19.61
N ARG A 673 2.36 -17.85 -19.65
CA ARG A 673 3.52 -17.65 -18.74
C ARG A 673 4.78 -17.18 -19.45
N ARG A 674 4.74 -17.02 -20.77
CA ARG A 674 5.89 -16.61 -21.58
C ARG A 674 6.52 -15.34 -20.98
N PRO A 675 7.84 -15.35 -20.67
CA PRO A 675 8.49 -14.19 -20.10
C PRO A 675 8.33 -12.97 -21.02
N ALA A 676 8.00 -11.84 -20.41
CA ALA A 676 7.89 -10.57 -21.11
C ALA A 676 8.73 -9.49 -20.42
N ALA A 677 9.11 -8.48 -21.19
CA ALA A 677 9.81 -7.30 -20.70
C ALA A 677 9.15 -6.04 -21.25
N LEU A 678 9.19 -4.96 -20.49
CA LEU A 678 8.64 -3.67 -20.86
C LEU A 678 9.72 -2.84 -21.58
N PHE A 679 9.38 -2.27 -22.73
CA PHE A 679 10.25 -1.45 -23.57
C PHE A 679 9.67 -0.05 -23.74
N ASN A 680 10.54 0.95 -23.83
CA ASN A 680 10.15 2.35 -24.04
C ASN A 680 10.23 2.77 -25.53
N ARG A 681 9.94 4.05 -25.82
CA ARG A 681 9.85 4.62 -27.18
C ARG A 681 11.18 4.70 -27.92
N GLU A 682 12.30 4.61 -27.21
CA GLU A 682 13.64 4.51 -27.78
C GLU A 682 14.07 3.05 -28.02
N GLY A 683 13.22 2.09 -27.66
CA GLY A 683 13.51 0.66 -27.77
C GLY A 683 14.40 0.11 -26.65
N ARG A 684 14.51 0.85 -25.52
CA ARG A 684 15.25 0.39 -24.34
C ARG A 684 14.36 -0.49 -23.47
N ALA A 685 14.87 -1.64 -23.05
CA ALA A 685 14.22 -2.45 -22.03
C ALA A 685 14.27 -1.73 -20.67
N LEU A 686 13.10 -1.52 -20.07
CA LEU A 686 12.91 -0.95 -18.74
C LEU A 686 12.88 -2.04 -17.66
N THR A 687 12.42 -3.24 -17.99
CA THR A 687 12.41 -4.39 -17.08
C THR A 687 13.22 -5.56 -17.66
N ARG A 688 13.56 -6.52 -16.81
CA ARG A 688 14.06 -7.83 -17.25
C ARG A 688 12.89 -8.68 -17.74
N PHE A 689 13.18 -9.69 -18.56
CA PHE A 689 12.18 -10.69 -18.95
C PHE A 689 11.71 -11.48 -17.73
N GLN A 690 10.41 -11.45 -17.47
CA GLN A 690 9.78 -12.07 -16.31
C GLN A 690 8.52 -12.84 -16.71
N PRO A 691 8.30 -14.06 -16.19
CA PRO A 691 7.04 -14.77 -16.35
C PRO A 691 5.89 -13.98 -15.74
N ALA A 692 4.73 -13.99 -16.42
CA ALA A 692 3.52 -13.29 -15.97
C ALA A 692 3.75 -11.82 -15.59
N LEU A 693 4.57 -11.10 -16.40
CA LEU A 693 4.74 -9.67 -16.25
C LEU A 693 3.48 -8.95 -16.76
N GLU A 694 2.82 -8.26 -15.85
CA GLU A 694 1.68 -7.40 -16.15
C GLU A 694 2.09 -5.93 -16.04
N VAL A 695 1.37 -5.07 -16.75
CA VAL A 695 1.54 -3.63 -16.66
C VAL A 695 0.17 -3.03 -16.42
N SER A 696 0.06 -2.24 -15.36
CA SER A 696 -1.14 -1.49 -15.03
C SER A 696 -0.82 -0.01 -14.93
N ARG A 697 -1.85 0.80 -15.01
CA ARG A 697 -1.79 2.23 -14.72
C ARG A 697 -2.59 2.47 -13.44
N ASP A 698 -1.99 3.14 -12.46
CA ASP A 698 -2.73 3.47 -11.25
C ASP A 698 -3.58 4.74 -11.42
N GLY A 699 -4.36 5.07 -10.39
CA GLY A 699 -5.22 6.26 -10.36
C GLY A 699 -4.46 7.60 -10.41
N SER A 700 -3.13 7.58 -10.30
CA SER A 700 -2.27 8.76 -10.45
C SER A 700 -1.80 8.98 -11.89
N GLY A 701 -1.95 7.96 -12.73
CA GLY A 701 -1.46 7.94 -14.09
C GLY A 701 -0.05 7.38 -14.25
N ALA A 702 0.60 6.94 -13.16
CA ALA A 702 1.88 6.25 -13.19
C ALA A 702 1.70 4.80 -13.68
N TYR A 703 2.69 4.31 -14.43
CA TYR A 703 2.70 2.93 -14.90
C TYR A 703 3.47 2.05 -13.92
N LEU A 704 2.91 0.89 -13.66
CA LEU A 704 3.46 -0.11 -12.75
C LEU A 704 3.61 -1.39 -13.53
N ALA A 705 4.81 -1.96 -13.53
CA ALA A 705 5.04 -3.28 -14.08
C ALA A 705 5.25 -4.27 -12.94
N TYR A 706 4.67 -5.46 -13.01
CA TYR A 706 4.75 -6.39 -11.90
C TYR A 706 4.65 -7.85 -12.34
N SER A 707 5.42 -8.70 -11.66
CA SER A 707 5.36 -10.17 -11.76
C SER A 707 5.15 -10.76 -10.37
N GLN A 708 5.02 -12.08 -10.22
CA GLN A 708 4.85 -12.70 -8.90
C GLN A 708 5.96 -12.35 -7.88
N LYS A 709 7.18 -12.05 -8.33
CA LYS A 709 8.35 -11.82 -7.46
C LYS A 709 8.85 -10.38 -7.43
N ASN A 710 8.50 -9.59 -8.43
CA ASN A 710 9.10 -8.28 -8.62
C ASN A 710 8.03 -7.24 -8.97
N ARG A 711 8.27 -6.01 -8.53
CA ARG A 711 7.48 -4.82 -8.87
C ARG A 711 8.41 -3.75 -9.43
N TRP A 712 7.94 -2.97 -10.40
CA TRP A 712 8.64 -1.81 -10.96
C TRP A 712 7.71 -0.61 -11.01
N ILE A 713 8.24 0.55 -10.63
CA ILE A 713 7.61 1.85 -10.92
C ILE A 713 8.23 2.37 -12.21
N ILE A 714 7.40 2.70 -13.18
CA ILE A 714 7.83 3.28 -14.46
C ILE A 714 7.67 4.80 -14.38
N ALA A 715 8.71 5.53 -14.78
CA ALA A 715 8.66 6.98 -14.83
C ALA A 715 7.50 7.46 -15.75
N PRO A 716 6.82 8.59 -15.44
CA PRO A 716 5.68 9.07 -16.26
C PRO A 716 6.03 9.34 -17.73
N ASP A 717 7.29 9.64 -18.02
CA ASP A 717 7.82 9.85 -19.37
C ASP A 717 8.37 8.56 -20.01
N ALA A 718 8.29 7.42 -19.32
CA ALA A 718 8.83 6.11 -19.71
C ALA A 718 10.36 6.09 -19.92
N SER A 719 11.09 7.06 -19.37
CA SER A 719 12.55 7.14 -19.52
C SER A 719 13.30 6.14 -18.65
N ASP A 720 12.71 5.70 -17.53
CA ASP A 720 13.34 4.79 -16.59
C ASP A 720 12.33 3.94 -15.79
N ALA A 721 12.85 2.91 -15.11
CA ALA A 721 12.09 2.06 -14.21
C ALA A 721 12.87 1.74 -12.93
N LEU A 722 12.20 1.91 -11.78
CA LEU A 722 12.74 1.57 -10.47
C LEU A 722 12.28 0.18 -10.05
N ASP A 723 13.22 -0.76 -9.90
CA ASP A 723 12.96 -2.11 -9.36
C ASP A 723 12.74 -2.03 -7.84
N LEU A 724 11.51 -2.31 -7.42
CA LEU A 724 11.08 -2.36 -6.03
C LEU A 724 11.31 -3.73 -5.38
N GLN A 725 11.74 -4.74 -6.14
CA GLN A 725 11.84 -6.12 -5.69
C GLN A 725 10.51 -6.61 -5.08
N ASP A 726 10.53 -7.02 -3.80
CA ASP A 726 9.41 -7.50 -3.01
C ASP A 726 8.73 -6.40 -2.16
N ALA A 727 9.06 -5.13 -2.39
CA ALA A 727 8.41 -4.04 -1.66
C ALA A 727 6.95 -3.89 -2.09
N ASN A 728 6.09 -3.63 -1.09
CA ASN A 728 4.71 -3.24 -1.33
C ASN A 728 4.66 -1.74 -1.58
N TYR A 729 3.68 -1.30 -2.37
CA TYR A 729 3.44 0.11 -2.59
C TYR A 729 1.94 0.44 -2.52
N THR A 730 1.65 1.68 -2.19
CA THR A 730 0.30 2.25 -2.18
C THR A 730 0.32 3.55 -2.97
N PRO A 731 -0.48 3.66 -4.06
CA PRO A 731 -0.67 4.92 -4.77
C PRO A 731 -1.32 5.97 -3.88
N MET A 732 -0.78 7.18 -3.89
CA MET A 732 -1.21 8.30 -3.06
C MET A 732 -1.26 9.58 -3.90
N GLY A 733 -2.13 9.59 -4.91
CA GLY A 733 -2.09 10.62 -5.94
C GLY A 733 -0.77 10.51 -6.68
N THR A 734 -0.10 11.61 -6.97
CA THR A 734 1.19 11.58 -7.67
C THR A 734 2.33 10.93 -6.87
N TRP A 735 2.14 10.68 -5.58
CA TRP A 735 3.14 10.04 -4.72
C TRP A 735 2.88 8.55 -4.58
N LEU A 736 3.94 7.79 -4.30
CA LEU A 736 3.89 6.37 -3.99
C LEU A 736 4.44 6.16 -2.59
N ALA A 737 3.64 5.62 -1.68
CA ALA A 737 4.18 5.02 -0.46
C ALA A 737 4.77 3.66 -0.80
N ILE A 738 6.00 3.40 -0.34
CA ILE A 738 6.78 2.21 -0.60
C ILE A 738 7.20 1.64 0.75
N ARG A 739 6.78 0.42 1.02
CA ARG A 739 7.15 -0.34 2.21
C ARG A 739 7.97 -1.54 1.81
N ARG A 740 9.26 -1.49 2.13
CA ARG A 740 10.20 -2.61 1.92
C ARG A 740 9.97 -3.67 2.99
N ALA A 741 10.11 -4.94 2.60
CA ALA A 741 10.13 -6.04 3.54
C ALA A 741 11.36 -5.93 4.44
N ASP A 742 11.23 -6.43 5.67
CA ASP A 742 12.36 -6.55 6.58
C ASP A 742 13.41 -7.49 5.98
N ARG A 743 14.67 -7.19 6.27
CA ARG A 743 15.81 -7.87 5.65
C ARG A 743 16.69 -8.47 6.73
N HIS A 744 16.94 -9.76 6.59
CA HIS A 744 17.69 -10.55 7.55
C HIS A 744 18.85 -11.26 6.85
N GLY A 745 20.05 -11.14 7.41
CA GLY A 745 21.23 -11.85 6.91
C GLY A 745 22.28 -11.99 8.00
N TYR A 746 23.53 -12.19 7.60
CA TYR A 746 24.63 -12.37 8.55
C TYR A 746 25.86 -11.59 8.13
N VAL A 747 26.47 -10.92 9.10
CA VAL A 747 27.66 -10.07 8.92
C VAL A 747 28.89 -10.64 9.62
N ASP A 748 30.05 -10.42 9.01
CA ASP A 748 31.35 -10.75 9.60
C ASP A 748 31.71 -9.77 10.74
N GLY A 749 32.83 -10.02 11.44
CA GLY A 749 33.31 -9.14 12.51
C GLY A 749 33.81 -7.76 12.04
N GLN A 750 33.68 -7.42 10.77
CA GLN A 750 33.93 -6.10 10.19
C GLN A 750 32.64 -5.43 9.69
N GLY A 751 31.47 -6.01 10.00
CA GLY A 751 30.16 -5.49 9.60
C GLY A 751 29.83 -5.69 8.12
N ARG A 752 30.57 -6.54 7.39
CA ARG A 752 30.30 -6.84 5.97
C ARG A 752 29.40 -8.05 5.84
N TRP A 753 28.47 -8.03 4.90
CA TRP A 753 27.60 -9.18 4.62
C TRP A 753 28.42 -10.41 4.22
N GLN A 754 28.35 -11.45 5.05
CA GLN A 754 28.90 -12.78 4.78
C GLN A 754 27.82 -13.68 4.15
N ILE A 755 26.58 -13.52 4.59
CA ILE A 755 25.39 -14.10 3.96
C ILE A 755 24.44 -12.94 3.68
N ALA A 756 24.12 -12.74 2.40
CA ALA A 756 23.34 -11.60 1.93
C ALA A 756 21.94 -11.58 2.57
N PRO A 757 21.38 -10.37 2.81
CA PRO A 757 20.08 -10.25 3.44
C PRO A 757 18.95 -10.74 2.52
N GLY A 758 18.03 -11.50 3.09
CA GLY A 758 16.77 -11.93 2.45
C GLY A 758 15.54 -11.60 3.30
N ALA A 759 14.35 -11.96 2.83
CA ALA A 759 13.10 -11.73 3.55
C ALA A 759 12.89 -12.68 4.75
N VAL A 760 13.65 -13.78 4.82
CA VAL A 760 13.49 -14.81 5.84
C VAL A 760 14.54 -14.65 6.94
N ALA A 761 14.08 -14.48 8.18
CA ALA A 761 14.94 -14.49 9.35
C ALA A 761 15.44 -15.90 9.67
N GLY A 762 16.73 -16.05 9.95
CA GLY A 762 17.28 -17.26 10.57
C GLY A 762 17.55 -17.08 12.06
N THR A 763 18.09 -18.11 12.72
CA THR A 763 18.56 -18.01 14.11
C THR A 763 20.02 -17.56 14.17
N PRO A 764 20.51 -17.05 15.31
CA PRO A 764 21.94 -16.92 15.57
C PRO A 764 22.72 -18.22 15.30
N PHE A 765 23.96 -18.10 14.82
CA PHE A 765 24.85 -19.24 14.67
C PHE A 765 25.24 -19.79 16.05
N GLN A 766 24.98 -21.08 16.28
CA GLN A 766 25.32 -21.76 17.54
C GLN A 766 25.57 -23.27 17.35
N GLY A 767 26.03 -23.92 18.41
CA GLY A 767 26.32 -25.36 18.41
C GLY A 767 27.71 -25.71 17.87
N THR A 768 28.00 -27.00 17.77
CA THR A 768 29.28 -27.51 17.26
C THR A 768 29.03 -28.65 16.26
N PRO A 769 29.40 -28.50 14.98
CA PRO A 769 29.84 -27.25 14.34
C PRO A 769 28.74 -26.17 14.35
N PRO A 770 29.10 -24.87 14.23
CA PRO A 770 28.13 -23.78 14.28
C PRO A 770 27.15 -23.86 13.10
N ARG A 771 25.85 -23.74 13.39
CA ARG A 771 24.77 -23.73 12.39
C ARG A 771 23.74 -22.67 12.75
N ALA A 772 23.02 -22.22 11.73
CA ALA A 772 21.81 -21.43 11.87
C ALA A 772 20.62 -22.19 11.28
N LEU A 773 19.47 -22.10 11.94
CA LEU A 773 18.19 -22.56 11.41
C LEU A 773 17.58 -21.43 10.57
N VAL A 774 17.11 -21.75 9.36
CA VAL A 774 16.39 -20.83 8.48
C VAL A 774 15.10 -21.51 8.03
N SER A 775 13.96 -20.82 8.17
CA SER A 775 12.64 -21.36 7.86
C SER A 775 11.90 -20.41 6.93
N GLY A 776 11.72 -20.80 5.66
CA GLY A 776 11.00 -20.02 4.64
C GLY A 776 10.00 -20.87 3.86
N GLU A 777 9.53 -20.39 2.70
CA GLU A 777 8.58 -21.11 1.83
C GLU A 777 9.10 -22.49 1.39
N ASP A 778 10.42 -22.62 1.21
CA ASP A 778 11.08 -23.90 0.85
C ASP A 778 11.24 -24.88 2.04
N GLY A 779 10.68 -24.55 3.21
CA GLY A 779 10.78 -25.33 4.44
C GLY A 779 11.97 -24.97 5.35
N ALA A 780 12.04 -25.64 6.49
CA ALA A 780 13.09 -25.44 7.49
C ALA A 780 14.39 -26.14 7.10
N ARG A 781 15.53 -25.47 7.28
CA ARG A 781 16.85 -26.00 6.95
C ARG A 781 17.94 -25.46 7.87
N LEU A 782 19.01 -26.24 8.00
CA LEU A 782 20.25 -25.83 8.64
C LEU A 782 21.24 -25.33 7.60
N ILE A 783 21.87 -24.20 7.87
CA ILE A 783 22.94 -23.63 7.04
C ILE A 783 24.26 -23.56 7.80
N ASP A 784 25.37 -23.68 7.06
CA ASP A 784 26.71 -23.36 7.57
C ASP A 784 27.03 -21.85 7.47
N GLU A 785 28.20 -21.46 7.98
CA GLU A 785 28.67 -20.07 8.03
C GLU A 785 28.84 -19.41 6.65
N HIS A 786 28.78 -20.17 5.55
CA HIS A 786 28.84 -19.68 4.17
C HIS A 786 27.45 -19.66 3.50
N GLY A 787 26.38 -19.95 4.26
CA GLY A 787 25.02 -19.99 3.78
C GLY A 787 24.64 -21.27 3.03
N LYS A 788 25.52 -22.29 3.00
CA LYS A 788 25.22 -23.55 2.33
C LYS A 788 24.31 -24.40 3.20
N THR A 789 23.22 -24.91 2.62
CA THR A 789 22.34 -25.88 3.29
C THR A 789 23.12 -27.15 3.62
N VAL A 790 23.17 -27.52 4.89
CA VAL A 790 23.79 -28.76 5.37
C VAL A 790 22.77 -29.86 5.62
N ALA A 791 21.53 -29.49 5.99
CA ALA A 791 20.44 -30.43 6.21
C ALA A 791 19.10 -29.73 5.95
N SER A 792 18.22 -30.37 5.19
CA SER A 792 16.81 -30.01 5.10
C SER A 792 16.05 -30.72 6.20
N LEU A 793 15.21 -29.99 6.92
CA LEU A 793 14.43 -30.52 8.03
C LEU A 793 13.01 -30.85 7.55
N PRO A 794 12.36 -31.88 8.10
CA PRO A 794 10.97 -32.16 7.78
C PRO A 794 10.05 -31.00 8.17
N ALA A 795 8.86 -30.92 7.56
CA ALA A 795 7.86 -29.89 7.89
C ALA A 795 7.51 -29.87 9.38
N GLY A 796 7.15 -28.68 9.88
CA GLY A 796 6.75 -28.42 11.26
C GLY A 796 7.39 -27.15 11.82
N ASP A 797 6.98 -26.78 13.04
CA ASP A 797 7.41 -25.56 13.71
C ASP A 797 8.75 -25.78 14.40
N TRP A 798 9.82 -25.40 13.71
CA TRP A 798 11.20 -25.49 14.20
C TRP A 798 11.62 -24.24 14.96
N TYR A 799 12.32 -24.45 16.07
CA TYR A 799 12.98 -23.39 16.82
C TYR A 799 14.28 -23.90 17.45
N TRP A 800 15.22 -22.99 17.68
CA TRP A 800 16.50 -23.32 18.32
C TRP A 800 16.82 -22.31 19.43
N PRO A 801 16.44 -22.60 20.69
CA PRO A 801 16.69 -21.71 21.81
C PRO A 801 18.19 -21.44 22.00
N ALA A 802 18.53 -20.23 22.41
CA ALA A 802 19.91 -19.83 22.64
C ALA A 802 20.58 -20.74 23.68
N GLY A 803 21.70 -21.35 23.29
CA GLY A 803 22.47 -22.26 24.13
C GLY A 803 21.82 -23.62 24.40
N SER A 804 20.77 -23.99 23.67
CA SER A 804 20.28 -25.37 23.58
C SER A 804 21.23 -26.20 22.71
N ALA A 805 21.58 -27.41 23.15
CA ALA A 805 22.45 -28.30 22.37
C ALA A 805 21.76 -28.85 21.12
N TRP A 806 20.43 -28.98 21.15
CA TRP A 806 19.61 -29.51 20.06
C TRP A 806 18.49 -28.53 19.68
N LEU A 807 18.13 -28.60 18.39
CA LEU A 807 16.95 -27.96 17.82
C LEU A 807 15.69 -28.66 18.31
N LEU A 808 14.58 -27.93 18.36
CA LEU A 808 13.29 -28.43 18.77
C LEU A 808 12.29 -28.26 17.64
N ARG A 809 11.41 -29.25 17.48
CA ARG A 809 10.23 -29.19 16.63
C ARG A 809 9.01 -29.62 17.42
N SER A 810 7.95 -28.81 17.37
CA SER A 810 6.62 -29.22 17.81
C SER A 810 5.96 -30.04 16.70
N ASP A 811 5.46 -31.22 17.04
CA ASP A 811 4.87 -32.18 16.09
C ASP A 811 3.74 -32.99 16.77
N THR A 812 3.14 -33.93 16.06
CA THR A 812 2.18 -34.89 16.62
C THR A 812 2.59 -36.34 16.36
N ASP A 813 2.30 -37.24 17.29
CA ASP A 813 2.44 -38.69 17.08
C ASP A 813 1.35 -39.25 16.14
N ALA A 814 1.38 -40.57 15.89
CA ALA A 814 0.46 -41.24 14.98
C ALA A 814 -1.01 -41.16 15.43
N GLU A 815 -1.23 -40.95 16.72
CA GLU A 815 -2.53 -40.80 17.36
C GLU A 815 -2.99 -39.34 17.46
N GLY A 816 -2.18 -38.39 16.97
CA GLY A 816 -2.47 -36.96 16.96
C GLY A 816 -2.15 -36.23 18.28
N ASN A 817 -1.45 -36.87 19.22
CA ASN A 817 -1.03 -36.22 20.46
C ASN A 817 0.22 -35.37 20.22
N PRO A 818 0.34 -34.20 20.87
CA PRO A 818 1.51 -33.35 20.71
C PRO A 818 2.78 -34.04 21.21
N VAL A 819 3.89 -33.86 20.48
CA VAL A 819 5.23 -34.32 20.83
C VAL A 819 6.26 -33.23 20.55
N THR A 820 7.36 -33.26 21.29
CA THR A 820 8.54 -32.42 21.05
C THR A 820 9.68 -33.27 20.52
N VAL A 821 10.15 -32.97 19.31
CA VAL A 821 11.25 -33.67 18.64
C VAL A 821 12.54 -32.86 18.77
N TYR A 822 13.61 -33.49 19.25
CA TYR A 822 14.94 -32.91 19.36
C TYR A 822 15.84 -33.40 18.24
N THR A 823 16.55 -32.47 17.61
CA THR A 823 17.41 -32.75 16.46
C THR A 823 18.76 -32.08 16.60
N ASP A 824 19.82 -32.75 16.16
CA ASP A 824 21.18 -32.21 16.21
C ASP A 824 21.52 -31.27 15.04
N THR A 825 22.75 -30.76 15.04
CA THR A 825 23.28 -29.85 14.00
C THR A 825 23.53 -30.51 12.64
N ALA A 826 23.33 -31.83 12.53
CA ALA A 826 23.36 -32.60 11.28
C ALA A 826 21.94 -32.93 10.77
N GLY A 827 20.88 -32.45 11.42
CA GLY A 827 19.49 -32.73 11.06
C GLY A 827 19.00 -34.12 11.49
N LYS A 828 19.73 -34.83 12.36
CA LYS A 828 19.34 -36.15 12.85
C LYS A 828 18.54 -36.03 14.15
N THR A 829 17.35 -36.63 14.19
CA THR A 829 16.55 -36.76 15.41
C THR A 829 17.31 -37.53 16.47
N ARG A 830 17.37 -36.96 17.68
CA ARG A 830 18.05 -37.51 18.85
C ARG A 830 17.07 -38.03 19.89
N MET A 831 15.94 -37.37 20.05
CA MET A 831 14.95 -37.70 21.07
C MET A 831 13.57 -37.19 20.67
N THR A 832 12.52 -37.92 21.01
CA THR A 832 11.14 -37.47 20.92
C THR A 832 10.50 -37.61 22.28
N LEU A 833 9.86 -36.56 22.77
CA LEU A 833 9.17 -36.54 24.06
C LEU A 833 7.67 -36.31 23.86
N PRO A 834 6.80 -36.97 24.64
CA PRO A 834 5.39 -36.64 24.64
C PRO A 834 5.16 -35.23 25.19
N GLY A 835 4.21 -34.50 24.60
CA GLY A 835 3.84 -33.14 24.97
C GLY A 835 4.88 -32.09 24.61
N THR A 836 4.81 -30.96 25.32
CA THR A 836 5.73 -29.83 25.17
C THR A 836 6.93 -30.00 26.09
N ALA A 837 8.13 -29.69 25.60
CA ALA A 837 9.36 -29.74 26.39
C ALA A 837 10.28 -28.53 26.14
N THR A 838 11.20 -28.28 27.08
CA THR A 838 12.10 -27.11 27.08
C THR A 838 13.39 -27.33 26.30
N SER A 839 14.22 -26.29 26.15
CA SER A 839 15.60 -26.43 25.64
C SER A 839 16.38 -27.56 26.30
N PHE A 840 17.23 -28.24 25.52
CA PHE A 840 18.12 -29.29 26.03
C PHE A 840 19.48 -28.69 26.41
N SER A 841 19.77 -28.64 27.71
CA SER A 841 20.95 -27.98 28.28
C SER A 841 21.67 -28.93 29.25
N GLU A 842 22.99 -29.07 29.11
CA GLU A 842 23.83 -29.88 30.00
C GLU A 842 23.30 -31.31 30.25
N GLY A 843 22.80 -31.97 29.20
CA GLY A 843 22.31 -33.36 29.27
C GLY A 843 20.87 -33.53 29.76
N GLN A 844 20.13 -32.43 29.93
CA GLN A 844 18.78 -32.46 30.49
C GLN A 844 17.83 -31.50 29.76
N ALA A 845 16.57 -31.89 29.66
CA ALA A 845 15.44 -31.00 29.32
C ALA A 845 14.33 -31.18 30.37
N ALA A 846 13.23 -30.44 30.26
CA ALA A 846 12.04 -30.62 31.08
C ALA A 846 10.81 -30.82 30.19
N MET A 847 10.01 -31.86 30.47
CA MET A 847 8.70 -32.07 29.85
C MET A 847 7.61 -31.41 30.69
N VAL A 848 6.58 -30.89 30.03
CA VAL A 848 5.33 -30.43 30.67
C VAL A 848 4.37 -31.61 30.78
N LEU A 849 3.93 -31.89 32.00
CA LEU A 849 2.95 -32.95 32.28
C LEU A 849 1.51 -32.45 32.07
N PRO A 850 0.52 -33.35 31.93
CA PRO A 850 -0.87 -32.97 31.71
C PRO A 850 -1.48 -32.05 32.79
N ASN A 851 -0.92 -32.04 34.01
CA ASN A 851 -1.36 -31.16 35.10
C ASN A 851 -0.68 -29.78 35.08
N GLY A 852 0.15 -29.48 34.07
CA GLY A 852 0.91 -28.24 33.94
C GLY A 852 2.29 -28.26 34.60
N ASN A 853 2.55 -29.20 35.52
CA ASN A 853 3.85 -29.28 36.19
C ASN A 853 4.92 -29.82 35.24
N MET A 854 6.17 -29.44 35.49
CA MET A 854 7.31 -29.85 34.70
C MET A 854 8.10 -30.97 35.38
N ARG A 855 8.69 -31.85 34.58
CA ARG A 855 9.58 -32.90 35.06
C ARG A 855 10.82 -33.01 34.19
N ALA A 856 11.97 -33.13 34.84
CA ALA A 856 13.23 -33.23 34.12
C ALA A 856 13.40 -34.58 33.42
N VAL A 857 14.05 -34.58 32.26
CA VAL A 857 14.35 -35.76 31.44
C VAL A 857 15.81 -35.72 30.97
N ASN A 858 16.43 -36.89 30.88
CA ASN A 858 17.80 -37.02 30.35
C ASN A 858 17.82 -37.15 28.82
N ASP A 859 19.02 -37.33 28.26
CA ASP A 859 19.30 -37.55 26.83
C ASP A 859 18.65 -38.80 26.21
N LYS A 860 18.09 -39.69 27.03
CA LYS A 860 17.33 -40.88 26.60
C LYS A 860 15.82 -40.71 26.76
N GLY A 861 15.35 -39.52 27.14
CA GLY A 861 13.95 -39.22 27.41
C GLY A 861 13.40 -39.84 28.70
N VAL A 862 14.28 -40.34 29.57
CA VAL A 862 13.86 -40.94 30.85
C VAL A 862 13.66 -39.83 31.88
N ALA A 863 12.47 -39.80 32.49
CA ALA A 863 12.15 -38.85 33.54
C ALA A 863 13.02 -39.07 34.79
N THR A 864 13.51 -37.97 35.35
CA THR A 864 14.41 -37.94 36.51
C THR A 864 13.84 -36.98 37.56
N GLY A 865 14.00 -37.32 38.84
CA GLY A 865 13.61 -36.46 39.94
C GLY A 865 12.09 -36.26 40.14
N PRO A 866 11.71 -35.42 41.12
CA PRO A 866 10.34 -34.95 41.35
C PRO A 866 9.83 -34.00 40.24
N THR A 867 8.58 -33.58 40.37
CA THR A 867 7.93 -32.56 39.54
C THR A 867 8.02 -31.18 40.20
N PHE A 868 8.04 -30.13 39.37
CA PHE A 868 8.09 -28.73 39.79
C PHE A 868 7.08 -27.91 39.00
N ASP A 869 6.70 -26.71 39.44
CA ASP A 869 5.80 -25.85 38.67
C ASP A 869 6.50 -25.27 37.44
N HIS A 870 7.82 -25.04 37.54
CA HIS A 870 8.67 -24.66 36.41
C HIS A 870 10.09 -25.20 36.58
N ILE A 871 10.76 -25.57 35.49
CA ILE A 871 12.18 -25.94 35.43
C ILE A 871 12.85 -25.15 34.31
N GLY A 872 13.79 -24.28 34.67
CA GLY A 872 14.59 -23.51 33.70
C GLY A 872 15.79 -24.29 33.15
N PRO A 873 16.57 -23.67 32.24
CA PRO A 873 17.74 -24.31 31.66
C PRO A 873 18.80 -24.59 32.73
N ARG A 874 19.44 -25.75 32.61
CA ARG A 874 20.55 -26.17 33.47
C ARG A 874 21.83 -25.48 33.03
N ARG A 875 22.50 -24.83 33.97
CA ARG A 875 23.80 -24.14 33.79
C ARG A 875 24.69 -24.41 34.99
N ASP A 876 25.98 -24.68 34.76
CA ASP A 876 26.95 -25.07 35.78
C ASP A 876 26.39 -26.15 36.72
N GLY A 877 25.68 -27.11 36.15
CA GLY A 877 25.18 -28.27 36.86
C GLY A 877 23.85 -28.10 37.60
N LEU A 878 23.30 -26.89 37.69
CA LEU A 878 22.05 -26.59 38.41
C LEU A 878 21.00 -25.91 37.51
N ALA A 879 19.74 -26.26 37.72
CA ALA A 879 18.60 -25.67 37.03
C ALA A 879 17.72 -24.88 38.01
N PRO A 880 17.31 -23.63 37.72
CA PRO A 880 16.36 -22.92 38.57
C PRO A 880 14.99 -23.61 38.49
N VAL A 881 14.38 -23.84 39.65
CA VAL A 881 13.07 -24.51 39.76
C VAL A 881 12.09 -23.68 40.58
N LEU A 882 10.81 -23.70 40.19
CA LEU A 882 9.72 -23.04 40.90
C LEU A 882 8.86 -24.06 41.66
N VAL A 883 8.59 -23.77 42.93
CA VAL A 883 7.63 -24.51 43.76
C VAL A 883 6.71 -23.49 44.43
N GLY A 884 5.43 -23.54 44.11
CA GLY A 884 4.46 -22.49 44.42
C GLY A 884 4.89 -21.15 43.83
N ASP A 885 5.26 -20.22 44.71
CA ASP A 885 5.72 -18.87 44.38
C ASP A 885 7.19 -18.64 44.79
N ARG A 886 7.96 -19.71 44.97
CA ARG A 886 9.37 -19.65 45.40
C ARG A 886 10.31 -20.41 44.48
N TYR A 887 11.40 -19.74 44.12
CA TYR A 887 12.50 -20.30 43.35
C TYR A 887 13.54 -20.98 44.26
N GLY A 888 14.04 -22.11 43.79
CA GLY A 888 15.21 -22.84 44.29
C GLY A 888 16.02 -23.38 43.11
N TYR A 889 16.84 -24.40 43.35
CA TYR A 889 17.62 -25.05 42.29
C TYR A 889 17.60 -26.56 42.42
N ALA A 890 17.58 -27.25 41.28
CA ALA A 890 17.68 -28.69 41.17
C ALA A 890 18.96 -29.14 40.46
N ASP A 891 19.47 -30.31 40.82
CA ASP A 891 20.64 -30.95 40.22
C ASP A 891 20.31 -31.70 38.92
N GLY A 892 21.32 -32.31 38.30
CA GLY A 892 21.17 -33.10 37.07
C GLY A 892 20.35 -34.39 37.22
N GLN A 893 19.95 -34.76 38.45
CA GLN A 893 19.00 -35.84 38.72
C GLN A 893 17.59 -35.32 38.98
N GLY A 894 17.38 -34.00 38.88
CA GLY A 894 16.13 -33.30 39.15
C GLY A 894 15.85 -33.13 40.65
N ARG A 895 16.80 -33.42 41.55
CA ARG A 895 16.60 -33.31 43.00
C ARG A 895 16.92 -31.89 43.46
N LEU A 896 16.19 -31.38 44.45
CA LEU A 896 16.46 -30.06 45.04
C LEU A 896 17.87 -30.01 45.64
N ALA A 897 18.72 -29.17 45.06
CA ALA A 897 20.05 -28.83 45.55
C ALA A 897 20.03 -27.58 46.45
N ILE A 898 19.17 -26.61 46.13
CA ILE A 898 18.94 -25.40 46.94
C ILE A 898 17.43 -25.26 47.15
N THR A 899 17.02 -25.18 48.42
CA THR A 899 15.60 -25.14 48.81
C THR A 899 14.89 -23.92 48.20
N PRO A 900 13.65 -24.08 47.67
CA PRO A 900 12.90 -22.97 47.10
C PRO A 900 12.43 -21.98 48.17
N VAL A 901 13.13 -20.85 48.30
CA VAL A 901 12.84 -19.80 49.28
C VAL A 901 12.92 -18.38 48.70
N TYR A 902 13.33 -18.26 47.43
CA TYR A 902 13.57 -16.96 46.79
C TYR A 902 12.36 -16.51 45.97
N LEU A 903 12.13 -15.21 45.86
CA LEU A 903 11.13 -14.66 44.94
C LEU A 903 11.60 -14.70 43.48
N TRP A 904 12.91 -14.70 43.28
CA TRP A 904 13.53 -14.72 41.96
C TRP A 904 14.91 -15.37 42.02
N ALA A 905 15.29 -16.07 40.96
CA ALA A 905 16.56 -16.76 40.81
C ALA A 905 17.05 -16.69 39.36
N SER A 906 18.32 -16.33 39.15
CA SER A 906 18.97 -16.42 37.84
C SER A 906 19.38 -17.86 37.51
N ALA A 907 19.72 -18.14 36.25
CA ALA A 907 20.54 -19.33 35.98
C ALA A 907 21.92 -19.16 36.65
N PHE A 908 22.58 -20.29 36.95
CA PHE A 908 23.98 -20.26 37.37
C PHE A 908 24.88 -19.83 36.21
N ALA A 909 25.92 -19.08 36.52
CA ALA A 909 26.98 -18.70 35.61
C ALA A 909 28.30 -18.51 36.37
N ASN A 910 29.35 -19.22 35.96
CA ASN A 910 30.62 -19.32 36.67
C ASN A 910 30.45 -19.77 38.14
N GLN A 911 29.64 -20.81 38.38
CA GLN A 911 29.35 -21.39 39.71
C GLN A 911 28.73 -20.39 40.71
N ARG A 912 28.06 -19.36 40.19
CA ARG A 912 27.37 -18.35 40.96
C ARG A 912 25.99 -18.11 40.39
N ALA A 913 25.04 -17.79 41.25
CA ALA A 913 23.74 -17.32 40.83
C ALA A 913 23.29 -16.13 41.68
N VAL A 914 22.46 -15.28 41.10
CA VAL A 914 21.81 -14.20 41.84
C VAL A 914 20.42 -14.66 42.22
N VAL A 915 20.11 -14.52 43.50
CA VAL A 915 18.79 -14.83 44.06
C VAL A 915 18.29 -13.65 44.86
N SER A 916 16.98 -13.43 44.84
CA SER A 916 16.38 -12.28 45.51
C SER A 916 15.18 -12.68 46.37
N THR A 917 15.09 -12.06 47.53
CA THR A 917 13.85 -11.90 48.29
C THR A 917 13.27 -10.51 48.01
N ARG A 918 12.20 -10.11 48.71
CA ARG A 918 11.58 -8.80 48.50
C ARG A 918 12.57 -7.64 48.70
N ASP A 919 13.40 -7.73 49.74
CA ASP A 919 14.23 -6.61 50.21
C ASP A 919 15.74 -6.88 50.10
N ILE A 920 16.13 -8.07 49.65
CA ILE A 920 17.53 -8.50 49.58
C ILE A 920 17.78 -9.18 48.24
N SER A 921 18.83 -8.76 47.53
CA SER A 921 19.44 -9.56 46.47
C SER A 921 20.79 -10.08 46.94
N MET A 922 21.13 -11.32 46.59
CA MET A 922 22.37 -11.96 46.99
C MET A 922 22.97 -12.81 45.87
N ILE A 923 24.30 -12.91 45.88
CA ILE A 923 25.05 -13.91 45.11
C ILE A 923 25.18 -15.14 45.98
N VAL A 924 24.83 -16.31 45.44
CA VAL A 924 25.00 -17.62 46.09
C VAL A 924 25.94 -18.51 45.31
N ASP A 925 26.62 -19.42 46.01
CA ASP A 925 27.35 -20.54 45.42
C ASP A 925 26.44 -21.75 45.15
N GLU A 926 27.00 -22.82 44.58
CA GLU A 926 26.27 -24.06 44.23
C GLU A 926 25.65 -24.78 45.45
N ARG A 927 26.07 -24.44 46.68
CA ARG A 927 25.50 -24.97 47.93
C ARG A 927 24.40 -24.07 48.49
N GLY A 928 24.10 -22.95 47.83
CA GLY A 928 23.19 -21.92 48.31
C GLY A 928 23.81 -21.01 49.39
N THR A 929 25.12 -21.06 49.58
CA THR A 929 25.81 -20.20 50.57
C THR A 929 25.89 -18.78 50.04
N MET A 930 25.50 -17.80 50.86
CA MET A 930 25.59 -16.39 50.51
C MET A 930 27.06 -15.93 50.42
N VAL A 931 27.41 -15.39 49.25
CA VAL A 931 28.74 -14.85 48.94
C VAL A 931 28.76 -13.34 49.13
N ALA A 932 27.70 -12.65 48.69
CA ALA A 932 27.47 -11.25 48.97
C ALA A 932 25.99 -10.92 48.88
N ARG A 933 25.57 -9.82 49.51
CA ARG A 933 24.19 -9.34 49.48
C ARG A 933 24.10 -7.84 49.48
N VAL A 934 23.06 -7.33 48.84
CA VAL A 934 22.59 -5.96 48.99
C VAL A 934 21.32 -6.00 49.83
N THR A 935 21.34 -5.23 50.92
CA THR A 935 20.20 -5.06 51.83
C THR A 935 20.00 -3.58 52.12
N MET A 936 18.80 -3.20 52.56
CA MET A 936 18.53 -1.86 53.07
C MET A 936 18.99 -1.74 54.53
N GLU A 937 19.86 -0.78 54.80
CA GLU A 937 20.28 -0.38 56.15
C GLU A 937 20.02 1.10 56.32
N CYS A 938 19.13 1.46 57.25
CA CYS A 938 18.85 2.87 57.54
C CYS A 938 18.48 3.68 56.27
N GLY A 939 17.64 3.11 55.40
CA GLY A 939 17.21 3.75 54.14
C GLY A 939 18.27 3.80 53.04
N ILE A 940 19.41 3.11 53.21
CA ILE A 940 20.54 3.11 52.27
C ILE A 940 20.86 1.68 51.84
N ARG A 941 21.03 1.45 50.53
CA ARG A 941 21.47 0.14 50.02
C ARG A 941 22.92 -0.12 50.40
N THR A 942 23.13 -1.20 51.12
CA THR A 942 24.42 -1.58 51.66
C THR A 942 24.84 -2.92 51.08
N LEU A 943 26.01 -2.95 50.43
CA LEU A 943 26.66 -4.17 49.96
C LEU A 943 27.46 -4.79 51.11
N ARG A 944 27.19 -6.06 51.39
CA ARG A 944 27.93 -6.87 52.35
C ARG A 944 28.55 -8.09 51.69
N GLY A 945 29.75 -8.45 52.14
CA GLY A 945 30.45 -9.66 51.71
C GLY A 945 30.05 -10.89 52.52
N SER A 946 30.74 -12.00 52.26
CA SER A 946 30.47 -13.34 52.80
C SER A 946 30.58 -13.44 54.33
N TYR A 947 31.43 -12.63 54.97
CA TYR A 947 31.54 -12.54 56.44
C TYR A 947 30.63 -11.45 57.02
N ASN A 948 29.61 -11.02 56.26
CA ASN A 948 28.71 -9.94 56.61
C ASN A 948 29.42 -8.58 56.84
N GLN A 949 30.66 -8.41 56.38
CA GLN A 949 31.39 -7.16 56.42
C GLN A 949 30.81 -6.17 55.41
N ARG A 950 30.65 -4.90 55.80
CA ARG A 950 30.21 -3.83 54.88
C ARG A 950 31.30 -3.55 53.86
N LEU A 951 31.00 -3.76 52.60
CA LEU A 951 31.88 -3.46 51.47
C LEU A 951 31.57 -2.08 50.87
N TRP A 952 30.29 -1.67 50.90
CA TRP A 952 29.86 -0.34 50.44
C TRP A 952 28.52 0.05 51.08
N PRO A 953 28.28 1.33 51.41
CA PRO A 953 29.22 2.44 51.38
C PRO A 953 30.30 2.31 52.47
N LEU A 954 31.46 2.97 52.27
CA LEU A 954 32.57 2.90 53.23
C LEU A 954 32.18 3.53 54.58
N SER A 955 31.43 4.62 54.55
CA SER A 955 30.87 5.31 55.72
C SER A 955 29.35 5.35 55.68
N MET A 956 28.73 5.31 56.87
CA MET A 956 27.29 5.53 57.05
C MET A 956 27.04 6.86 57.76
N PRO A 957 25.91 7.54 57.51
CA PRO A 957 25.49 8.71 58.27
C PRO A 957 25.49 8.44 59.77
N GLN A 958 25.81 9.45 60.58
CA GLN A 958 25.90 9.28 62.05
C GLN A 958 24.60 8.72 62.66
N ARG A 959 23.44 9.10 62.10
CA ARG A 959 22.11 8.62 62.55
C ARG A 959 21.84 7.14 62.25
N CYS A 960 22.71 6.46 61.50
CA CYS A 960 22.63 5.03 61.21
C CYS A 960 23.60 4.17 62.03
N ARG A 961 24.33 4.75 63.00
CA ARG A 961 25.35 4.06 63.81
C ARG A 961 24.82 3.43 65.11
N GLN A 962 23.50 3.31 65.29
CA GLN A 962 22.90 2.71 66.48
C GLN A 962 22.58 1.23 66.28
#